data_AF-A0A1F3Y6V6-F1
#
_entry.id   AF-A0A1F3Y6V6-F1
#
_cell.length_a   1.000
_cell.length_b   1.000
_cell.length_c   1.000
_cell.angle_alpha   90.00
_cell.angle_beta   90.00
_cell.angle_gamma   90.00
#
_symmetry.space_group_name_H-M   'P 1'
#
loop_
_entity.id
_entity.type
_entity.pdbx_description
1 polymer ?
#
loop_
_entity_poly.entity_id
_entity_poly.type
_entity_poly.pdbx_seq_one_letter_code
_entity_poly.pdbx_strand_id
1 'polypeptide(L)'
;MLSRSVFCRAFLLLLVFLIQGSLPTEASAKRRLIESPLIGYNPSSYIFVVGSNFDSVVPANSGGAINSCTSSPALPAGIQLSRGCVLSGAPSIIAGALTYTITASNSVGASSAQISIRVVPTPTPTPMPTPTPTLTPTFSCMSRSYYVDSEYGSDSNSGSSALNPWKSIAKVNSVRLNPDECVLFKRGSRWRETLMPNGSGTQGHPIVYAAYGPESDGRPVILGSVDKTGTSNWIMENPNIWYTQGVKWSLDSFGKYPGGLFHDGFGSITVAAKGNLVSNWQWWNDPANSRAYVYLDHNPGSHAIEIEQRNGVGWSASAHVLIRDFEIAYADFGVAIWQGAGWLIENVFFHDIVEDAIHANGSNPPSSAGSVRNSVFQDWNWKGHNRLVFDYNNWGANEPYMGYAVHIFQSDNWVISGNSFSMLNVRTAMDSSPIALDSGGHAKLIENNTIDGNGRILKGATTGIMIWATKAANGTDPITVRNNTIKNLPGLGIIVQDFGNYSFQGNVTIESNTLIDVANADALDSEMIRIWTNYGSSGSIVVKNNVIVGSPTALKTRPAIKVRNSPKVQILNNLMMNSDIGLSINSSSDVTARGNVATQNRSYAVFNSAVLHEEQNCWNGTIFGFAPNSTTVLENPGMIINFTAKSISMPAASPCAGKGPIPAGTTFSWN
;
A
#
# COMPACT_ATOMS: atom_id res chain seq x y z
N MET A 1 -33.16 -85.82 2.67
CA MET A 1 -34.36 -85.93 1.82
C MET A 1 -35.58 -86.09 2.74
N LEU A 2 -36.41 -85.06 2.87
CA LEU A 2 -37.83 -85.15 3.25
C LEU A 2 -38.45 -83.74 3.15
N SER A 3 -39.08 -83.50 1.98
CA SER A 3 -40.35 -82.81 1.71
C SER A 3 -40.87 -81.76 2.72
N ARG A 4 -41.04 -80.47 2.33
CA ARG A 4 -42.30 -79.79 1.89
C ARG A 4 -43.47 -79.97 2.89
N SER A 5 -44.31 -79.01 3.29
CA SER A 5 -44.68 -77.65 2.84
C SER A 5 -45.93 -77.16 3.64
N VAL A 6 -46.22 -75.85 3.59
CA VAL A 6 -47.56 -75.18 3.72
C VAL A 6 -48.09 -74.72 5.12
N PHE A 7 -48.31 -73.40 5.19
CA PHE A 7 -49.31 -72.57 5.93
C PHE A 7 -50.32 -73.24 6.90
N CYS A 8 -50.48 -72.69 8.12
CA CYS A 8 -51.66 -71.88 8.55
C CYS A 8 -51.51 -71.36 10.01
N ARG A 9 -52.30 -70.33 10.33
CA ARG A 9 -52.36 -69.49 11.56
C ARG A 9 -52.82 -70.23 12.82
N ALA A 10 -52.33 -69.82 14.01
CA ALA A 10 -53.15 -69.35 15.16
C ALA A 10 -52.30 -69.06 16.42
N PHE A 11 -52.67 -67.98 17.10
CA PHE A 11 -52.14 -67.41 18.36
C PHE A 11 -52.24 -68.34 19.58
N LEU A 12 -51.24 -68.34 20.50
CA LEU A 12 -51.47 -68.29 21.96
C LEU A 12 -50.19 -68.13 22.83
N LEU A 13 -50.25 -67.15 23.75
CA LEU A 13 -49.79 -67.14 25.17
C LEU A 13 -48.32 -67.38 25.62
N LEU A 14 -47.75 -66.28 26.18
CA LEU A 14 -47.03 -66.06 27.46
C LEU A 14 -45.85 -66.97 27.94
N LEU A 15 -44.70 -66.28 28.21
CA LEU A 15 -43.76 -66.38 29.36
C LEU A 15 -43.10 -67.76 29.67
N VAL A 16 -41.78 -67.99 29.65
CA VAL A 16 -40.77 -67.52 30.64
C VAL A 16 -39.35 -68.10 30.33
N PHE A 17 -38.35 -67.19 30.34
CA PHE A 17 -36.93 -67.30 30.77
C PHE A 17 -35.81 -68.08 30.00
N LEU A 18 -34.79 -67.28 29.61
CA LEU A 18 -33.30 -67.44 29.77
C LEU A 18 -32.60 -68.52 28.90
N ILE A 19 -31.48 -68.33 28.17
CA ILE A 19 -30.20 -67.59 28.39
C ILE A 19 -29.47 -67.35 27.04
N GLN A 20 -28.82 -66.18 26.93
CA GLN A 20 -27.65 -65.75 26.12
C GLN A 20 -27.63 -65.78 24.58
N GLY A 21 -27.31 -64.60 24.02
CA GLY A 21 -26.59 -64.49 22.75
C GLY A 21 -26.71 -63.13 22.07
N SER A 22 -25.75 -62.23 22.33
CA SER A 22 -25.33 -61.08 21.50
C SER A 22 -26.30 -59.90 21.27
N LEU A 23 -25.94 -58.75 21.83
CA LEU A 23 -26.44 -57.41 21.49
C LEU A 23 -26.02 -57.00 20.06
N PRO A 24 -26.93 -56.38 19.27
CA PRO A 24 -26.57 -55.38 18.29
C PRO A 24 -26.89 -53.97 18.84
N THR A 25 -25.92 -53.08 18.67
CA THR A 25 -25.89 -51.66 19.03
C THR A 25 -27.13 -50.88 18.57
N GLU A 26 -27.81 -50.23 19.51
CA GLU A 26 -28.78 -49.17 19.24
C GLU A 26 -28.05 -47.99 18.57
N ALA A 27 -28.36 -47.73 17.30
CA ALA A 27 -28.13 -46.45 16.70
C ALA A 27 -29.09 -45.44 17.38
N SER A 28 -28.57 -44.71 18.36
CA SER A 28 -29.21 -43.51 18.90
C SER A 28 -29.39 -42.51 17.76
N ALA A 29 -30.61 -42.42 17.23
CA ALA A 29 -31.02 -41.28 16.42
C ALA A 29 -30.98 -40.05 17.34
N LYS A 30 -29.85 -39.33 17.31
CA LYS A 30 -29.67 -38.05 17.98
C LYS A 30 -30.72 -37.10 17.42
N ARG A 31 -31.86 -36.97 18.11
CA ARG A 31 -32.93 -36.01 17.80
C ARG A 31 -32.26 -34.63 17.80
N ARG A 32 -31.95 -34.10 16.61
CA ARG A 32 -31.32 -32.79 16.46
C ARG A 32 -32.33 -31.76 16.97
N LEU A 33 -32.12 -31.26 18.18
CA LEU A 33 -32.85 -30.10 18.68
C LEU A 33 -32.63 -28.99 17.65
N ILE A 34 -33.71 -28.53 17.03
CA ILE A 34 -33.67 -27.32 16.21
C ILE A 34 -33.49 -26.19 17.23
N GLU A 35 -32.39 -25.44 17.11
CA GLU A 35 -32.09 -24.30 18.00
C GLU A 35 -32.55 -23.00 17.34
N SER A 36 -32.78 -21.94 18.14
CA SER A 36 -32.98 -20.60 17.58
C SER A 36 -31.70 -20.13 16.88
N PRO A 37 -31.78 -19.23 15.89
CA PRO A 37 -30.58 -18.63 15.30
C PRO A 37 -29.78 -17.87 16.36
N LEU A 38 -28.47 -17.73 16.18
CA LEU A 38 -27.62 -16.88 17.04
C LEU A 38 -26.70 -16.07 16.14
N ILE A 39 -27.12 -14.82 15.84
CA ILE A 39 -26.44 -13.97 14.87
C ILE A 39 -25.54 -12.91 15.51
N GLY A 40 -24.45 -12.56 14.80
CA GLY A 40 -23.58 -11.43 15.13
C GLY A 40 -22.92 -10.86 13.87
N TYR A 41 -22.60 -9.56 13.88
CA TYR A 41 -21.86 -8.88 12.82
C TYR A 41 -20.51 -8.43 13.34
N ASN A 42 -19.44 -8.74 12.61
CA ASN A 42 -18.11 -8.24 12.90
C ASN A 42 -17.45 -7.79 11.59
N PRO A 43 -17.26 -6.47 11.36
CA PRO A 43 -17.55 -5.36 12.29
C PRO A 43 -19.06 -5.14 12.53
N SER A 44 -19.42 -4.32 13.52
CA SER A 44 -20.82 -3.90 13.77
C SER A 44 -21.10 -2.45 13.37
N SER A 45 -20.18 -1.79 12.66
CA SER A 45 -20.32 -0.42 12.18
C SER A 45 -19.94 -0.34 10.71
N TYR A 46 -20.79 0.28 9.91
CA TYR A 46 -20.69 0.32 8.45
C TYR A 46 -20.90 1.73 7.92
N ILE A 47 -20.05 2.12 6.96
CA ILE A 47 -20.20 3.36 6.19
C ILE A 47 -20.39 2.96 4.73
N PHE A 48 -21.54 3.34 4.14
CA PHE A 48 -21.84 3.11 2.74
C PHE A 48 -21.91 4.42 1.98
N VAL A 49 -21.64 4.39 0.67
CA VAL A 49 -21.63 5.57 -0.20
C VAL A 49 -22.89 5.58 -1.06
N VAL A 50 -23.57 6.72 -1.17
CA VAL A 50 -24.74 6.86 -2.05
C VAL A 50 -24.37 6.47 -3.49
N GLY A 51 -25.24 5.69 -4.13
CA GLY A 51 -25.12 5.27 -5.52
C GLY A 51 -24.09 4.17 -5.80
N SER A 52 -23.35 3.70 -4.79
CA SER A 52 -22.33 2.65 -4.93
C SER A 52 -22.80 1.34 -4.31
N ASN A 53 -22.65 0.23 -5.04
CA ASN A 53 -22.83 -1.11 -4.46
C ASN A 53 -21.72 -1.37 -3.43
N PHE A 54 -22.08 -1.94 -2.29
CA PHE A 54 -21.12 -2.38 -1.27
C PHE A 54 -21.04 -3.91 -1.20
N ASP A 55 -19.91 -4.43 -0.73
CA ASP A 55 -19.72 -5.87 -0.49
C ASP A 55 -20.75 -6.38 0.51
N SER A 56 -21.37 -7.52 0.21
CA SER A 56 -22.46 -8.05 1.04
C SER A 56 -22.02 -8.29 2.48
N VAL A 57 -22.78 -7.75 3.43
CA VAL A 57 -22.52 -7.91 4.86
C VAL A 57 -23.19 -9.19 5.33
N VAL A 58 -22.38 -10.22 5.62
CA VAL A 58 -22.85 -11.55 6.01
C VAL A 58 -22.77 -11.72 7.54
N PRO A 59 -23.86 -12.10 8.22
CA PRO A 59 -23.83 -12.35 9.66
C PRO A 59 -23.12 -13.68 9.97
N ALA A 60 -22.37 -13.71 11.06
CA ALA A 60 -21.98 -14.97 11.68
C ALA A 60 -23.22 -15.57 12.36
N ASN A 61 -23.57 -16.82 12.05
CA ASN A 61 -24.66 -17.55 12.72
C ASN A 61 -24.11 -18.83 13.35
N SER A 62 -24.09 -18.90 14.69
CA SER A 62 -23.66 -20.09 15.44
C SER A 62 -24.83 -20.89 16.03
N GLY A 63 -26.07 -20.50 15.72
CA GLY A 63 -27.28 -21.20 16.16
C GLY A 63 -27.96 -21.99 15.05
N GLY A 64 -29.28 -22.19 15.16
CA GLY A 64 -30.07 -22.87 14.14
C GLY A 64 -30.22 -22.08 12.83
N ALA A 65 -30.76 -22.75 11.80
CA ALA A 65 -30.98 -22.14 10.49
C ALA A 65 -31.93 -20.93 10.57
N ILE A 66 -31.65 -19.89 9.78
CA ILE A 66 -32.45 -18.66 9.69
C ILE A 66 -33.56 -18.87 8.64
N ASN A 67 -34.82 -18.61 9.01
CA ASN A 67 -35.95 -18.66 8.06
C ASN A 67 -36.38 -17.26 7.58
N SER A 68 -36.22 -16.24 8.43
CA SER A 68 -36.60 -14.87 8.14
C SER A 68 -35.75 -13.87 8.92
N CYS A 69 -35.59 -12.67 8.35
CA CYS A 69 -34.90 -11.55 8.99
C CYS A 69 -35.68 -10.25 8.88
N THR A 70 -35.59 -9.43 9.92
CA THR A 70 -36.17 -8.08 9.98
C THR A 70 -35.15 -7.09 10.54
N SER A 71 -35.36 -5.80 10.26
CA SER A 71 -34.56 -4.69 10.82
C SER A 71 -35.47 -3.66 11.49
N SER A 72 -35.06 -3.13 12.63
CA SER A 72 -35.70 -1.98 13.28
C SER A 72 -34.67 -0.93 13.70
N PRO A 73 -34.75 0.34 13.22
CA PRO A 73 -35.72 0.86 12.24
C PRO A 73 -35.55 0.24 10.83
N ALA A 74 -36.40 0.64 9.88
CA ALA A 74 -36.25 0.21 8.48
C ALA A 74 -34.92 0.72 7.91
N LEU A 75 -34.23 -0.13 7.13
CA LEU A 75 -32.94 0.21 6.52
C LEU A 75 -33.06 1.41 5.56
N PRO A 76 -31.98 2.20 5.39
CA PRO A 76 -31.92 3.27 4.40
C PRO A 76 -32.32 2.77 3.00
N ALA A 77 -33.03 3.60 2.25
CA ALA A 77 -33.49 3.26 0.90
C ALA A 77 -32.32 2.81 0.01
N GLY A 78 -32.44 1.65 -0.63
CA GLY A 78 -31.40 1.06 -1.47
C GLY A 78 -30.53 0.00 -0.77
N ILE A 79 -30.62 -0.11 0.56
CA ILE A 79 -30.06 -1.24 1.32
C ILE A 79 -31.13 -2.30 1.49
N GLN A 80 -30.82 -3.53 1.07
CA GLN A 80 -31.70 -4.69 1.12
C GLN A 80 -31.22 -5.68 2.18
N LEU A 81 -32.16 -6.30 2.89
CA LEU A 81 -31.92 -7.38 3.84
C LEU A 81 -32.48 -8.68 3.28
N SER A 82 -31.63 -9.69 3.11
CA SER A 82 -32.05 -11.01 2.63
C SER A 82 -32.73 -11.83 3.72
N ARG A 83 -33.39 -12.94 3.34
CA ARG A 83 -33.94 -13.92 4.31
C ARG A 83 -32.86 -14.57 5.19
N GLY A 84 -31.60 -14.58 4.76
CA GLY A 84 -30.45 -15.07 5.52
C GLY A 84 -29.73 -13.97 6.32
N CYS A 85 -30.37 -12.81 6.53
CA CYS A 85 -29.81 -11.65 7.22
C CYS A 85 -28.58 -11.02 6.53
N VAL A 86 -28.40 -11.23 5.22
CA VAL A 86 -27.30 -10.59 4.47
C VAL A 86 -27.75 -9.20 4.03
N LEU A 87 -26.95 -8.15 4.29
CA LEU A 87 -27.19 -6.82 3.73
C LEU A 87 -26.48 -6.65 2.39
N SER A 88 -27.16 -6.03 1.43
CA SER A 88 -26.60 -5.73 0.09
C SER A 88 -27.30 -4.53 -0.54
N GLY A 89 -26.78 -4.03 -1.66
CA GLY A 89 -27.41 -3.01 -2.50
C GLY A 89 -26.60 -1.73 -2.62
N ALA A 90 -27.24 -0.69 -3.17
CA ALA A 90 -26.66 0.65 -3.34
C ALA A 90 -27.58 1.66 -2.65
N PRO A 91 -27.15 2.29 -1.53
CA PRO A 91 -27.95 3.30 -0.85
C PRO A 91 -28.29 4.47 -1.78
N SER A 92 -29.51 4.98 -1.69
CA SER A 92 -30.01 6.05 -2.57
C SER A 92 -30.13 7.40 -1.87
N ILE A 93 -30.06 7.43 -0.54
CA ILE A 93 -30.26 8.62 0.28
C ILE A 93 -29.19 8.68 1.37
N ILE A 94 -28.59 9.86 1.55
CA ILE A 94 -27.64 10.16 2.63
C ILE A 94 -28.35 9.99 3.98
N ALA A 95 -27.70 9.33 4.92
CA ALA A 95 -28.23 9.08 6.26
C ALA A 95 -27.13 9.18 7.31
N GLY A 96 -27.42 9.86 8.43
CA GLY A 96 -26.52 9.87 9.60
C GLY A 96 -26.31 8.47 10.18
N ALA A 97 -25.28 8.31 11.03
CA ALA A 97 -25.05 7.05 11.72
C ALA A 97 -26.25 6.74 12.63
N LEU A 98 -26.93 5.61 12.36
CA LEU A 98 -28.06 5.13 13.15
C LEU A 98 -27.84 3.66 13.50
N THR A 99 -28.27 3.25 14.69
CA THR A 99 -28.19 1.86 15.13
C THR A 99 -29.45 1.10 14.70
N TYR A 100 -29.26 0.00 13.98
CA TYR A 100 -30.29 -0.91 13.51
C TYR A 100 -30.20 -2.22 14.27
N THR A 101 -31.33 -2.70 14.77
CA THR A 101 -31.44 -4.04 15.35
C THR A 101 -31.91 -5.00 14.27
N ILE A 102 -31.04 -5.93 13.86
CA ILE A 102 -31.37 -6.99 12.93
C ILE A 102 -31.81 -8.22 13.72
N THR A 103 -33.01 -8.74 13.44
CA THR A 103 -33.58 -9.91 14.12
C THR A 103 -33.67 -11.08 13.15
N ALA A 104 -33.01 -12.19 13.47
CA ALA A 104 -33.10 -13.46 12.76
C ALA A 104 -34.06 -14.40 13.48
N SER A 105 -34.99 -15.02 12.76
CA SER A 105 -36.01 -15.91 13.34
C SER A 105 -36.13 -17.23 12.59
N ASN A 106 -36.48 -18.29 13.32
CA ASN A 106 -36.96 -19.55 12.78
C ASN A 106 -38.18 -20.05 13.59
N SER A 107 -38.63 -21.28 13.33
CA SER A 107 -39.80 -21.85 14.02
C SER A 107 -39.61 -22.12 15.52
N VAL A 108 -38.38 -22.02 16.03
CA VAL A 108 -38.02 -22.30 17.42
C VAL A 108 -37.80 -21.01 18.21
N GLY A 109 -37.25 -19.97 17.60
CA GLY A 109 -37.02 -18.69 18.28
C GLY A 109 -36.31 -17.68 17.42
N ALA A 110 -35.88 -16.58 18.04
CA ALA A 110 -35.21 -15.47 17.38
C ALA A 110 -33.99 -14.98 18.18
N SER A 111 -33.01 -14.42 17.47
CA SER A 111 -31.91 -13.63 18.05
C SER A 111 -31.75 -12.31 17.33
N SER A 112 -31.13 -11.34 17.98
CA SER A 112 -30.89 -10.01 17.40
C SER A 112 -29.45 -9.55 17.57
N ALA A 113 -28.95 -8.81 16.58
CA ALA A 113 -27.66 -8.13 16.62
C ALA A 113 -27.82 -6.66 16.22
N GLN A 114 -27.03 -5.79 16.83
CA GLN A 114 -27.03 -4.37 16.52
C GLN A 114 -25.91 -4.02 15.55
N ILE A 115 -26.25 -3.23 14.53
CA ILE A 115 -25.29 -2.65 13.59
C ILE A 115 -25.51 -1.14 13.48
N SER A 116 -24.45 -0.36 13.38
CA SER A 116 -24.53 1.05 13.03
C SER A 116 -24.31 1.22 11.53
N ILE A 117 -25.22 1.92 10.85
CA ILE A 117 -25.05 2.25 9.42
C ILE A 117 -25.07 3.77 9.26
N ARG A 118 -24.06 4.29 8.57
CA ARG A 118 -24.00 5.67 8.07
C ARG A 118 -23.94 5.64 6.54
N VAL A 119 -24.76 6.43 5.86
CA VAL A 119 -24.70 6.59 4.40
C VAL A 119 -24.15 7.98 4.08
N VAL A 120 -23.00 8.04 3.41
CA VAL A 120 -22.30 9.27 3.04
C VAL A 120 -22.54 9.62 1.57
N PRO A 121 -22.50 10.91 1.18
CA PRO A 121 -22.55 11.29 -0.22
C PRO A 121 -21.42 10.62 -1.03
N THR A 122 -21.67 10.38 -2.32
CA THR A 122 -20.59 10.12 -3.28
C THR A 122 -19.58 11.26 -3.19
N PRO A 123 -18.28 11.00 -3.05
CA PRO A 123 -17.29 12.07 -3.00
C PRO A 123 -17.43 12.91 -4.27
N THR A 124 -17.87 14.16 -4.09
CA THR A 124 -17.88 15.12 -5.18
C THR A 124 -16.41 15.39 -5.49
N PRO A 125 -15.93 15.24 -6.75
CA PRO A 125 -14.58 15.64 -7.08
C PRO A 125 -14.45 17.10 -6.67
N THR A 126 -13.64 17.32 -5.65
CA THR A 126 -13.33 18.65 -5.21
C THR A 126 -12.58 19.32 -6.37
N PRO A 127 -12.93 20.56 -6.79
CA PRO A 127 -11.99 21.39 -7.52
C PRO A 127 -10.65 21.36 -6.81
N MET A 128 -9.77 20.47 -7.30
CA MET A 128 -8.35 20.53 -7.08
C MET A 128 -7.98 22.01 -7.27
N PRO A 129 -7.28 22.67 -6.33
CA PRO A 129 -6.78 24.02 -6.59
C PRO A 129 -6.15 23.93 -7.96
N THR A 130 -6.69 24.69 -8.93
CA THR A 130 -6.25 24.60 -10.32
C THR A 130 -4.74 24.58 -10.24
N PRO A 131 -4.07 23.46 -10.59
CA PRO A 131 -2.62 23.47 -10.59
C PRO A 131 -2.32 24.67 -11.47
N THR A 132 -1.60 25.66 -10.93
CA THR A 132 -0.95 26.65 -11.80
C THR A 132 -0.45 25.83 -12.96
N PRO A 133 -0.86 26.09 -14.21
CA PRO A 133 -0.45 25.27 -15.33
C PRO A 133 1.06 25.44 -15.43
N THR A 134 1.79 24.63 -14.66
CA THR A 134 3.16 24.26 -14.92
C THR A 134 3.02 23.63 -16.27
N LEU A 135 3.47 24.35 -17.30
CA LEU A 135 3.47 23.88 -18.68
C LEU A 135 3.97 22.45 -18.65
N THR A 136 3.06 21.48 -18.66
CA THR A 136 3.39 20.07 -18.76
C THR A 136 3.83 19.98 -20.20
N PRO A 137 5.13 19.81 -20.52
CA PRO A 137 5.52 19.65 -21.90
C PRO A 137 4.71 18.48 -22.47
N THR A 138 3.82 18.77 -23.41
CA THR A 138 3.10 17.77 -24.18
C THR A 138 4.11 17.21 -25.16
N PHE A 139 4.78 16.14 -24.78
CA PHE A 139 5.67 15.43 -25.70
C PHE A 139 4.82 14.75 -26.75
N SER A 140 4.80 15.30 -27.96
CA SER A 140 4.20 14.70 -29.14
C SER A 140 5.26 13.98 -29.96
N CYS A 141 4.87 12.97 -30.72
CA CYS A 141 5.74 12.31 -31.68
C CYS A 141 6.08 13.26 -32.82
N MET A 142 7.19 13.98 -32.70
CA MET A 142 7.58 15.03 -33.65
C MET A 142 8.34 14.48 -34.86
N SER A 143 8.75 13.21 -34.84
CA SER A 143 9.47 12.54 -35.93
C SER A 143 8.72 11.29 -36.43
N ARG A 144 9.28 10.09 -36.27
CA ARG A 144 8.69 8.82 -36.70
C ARG A 144 7.97 8.12 -35.55
N SER A 145 6.84 7.50 -35.87
CA SER A 145 6.08 6.67 -34.94
C SER A 145 6.04 5.23 -35.42
N TYR A 146 6.32 4.31 -34.49
CA TYR A 146 6.14 2.87 -34.66
C TYR A 146 4.95 2.41 -33.83
N TYR A 147 4.20 1.43 -34.33
CA TYR A 147 2.98 0.91 -33.71
C TYR A 147 3.17 -0.57 -33.35
N VAL A 148 2.69 -0.97 -32.19
CA VAL A 148 2.83 -2.34 -31.66
C VAL A 148 1.47 -2.85 -31.18
N ASP A 149 1.10 -4.07 -31.58
CA ASP A 149 -0.16 -4.72 -31.23
C ASP A 149 0.09 -6.22 -31.04
N SER A 150 -0.11 -6.73 -29.82
CA SER A 150 0.17 -8.13 -29.47
C SER A 150 -0.76 -9.12 -30.17
N GLU A 151 -1.98 -8.69 -30.53
CA GLU A 151 -3.04 -9.53 -31.05
C GLU A 151 -2.99 -9.59 -32.58
N TYR A 152 -3.03 -8.41 -33.23
CA TYR A 152 -3.17 -8.27 -34.68
C TYR A 152 -1.88 -7.87 -35.40
N GLY A 153 -0.79 -7.59 -34.68
CA GLY A 153 0.50 -7.22 -35.27
C GLY A 153 1.27 -8.39 -35.87
N SER A 154 2.28 -8.05 -36.69
CA SER A 154 3.29 -8.97 -37.22
C SER A 154 4.67 -8.30 -37.23
N ASP A 155 5.71 -9.00 -36.79
CA ASP A 155 7.08 -8.47 -36.77
C ASP A 155 7.72 -8.36 -38.17
N SER A 156 7.04 -8.89 -39.20
CA SER A 156 7.34 -8.65 -40.61
C SER A 156 6.83 -7.29 -41.11
N ASN A 157 5.93 -6.64 -40.38
CA ASN A 157 5.39 -5.34 -40.77
C ASN A 157 6.43 -4.23 -40.62
N SER A 158 6.23 -3.11 -41.33
CA SER A 158 7.07 -1.93 -41.17
C SER A 158 6.93 -1.29 -39.77
N GLY A 159 5.79 -1.50 -39.10
CA GLY A 159 5.45 -0.85 -37.84
C GLY A 159 5.09 0.62 -38.01
N SER A 160 5.15 1.19 -39.21
CA SER A 160 4.99 2.64 -39.45
C SER A 160 3.53 3.13 -39.48
N SER A 161 2.56 2.26 -39.19
CA SER A 161 1.14 2.61 -39.11
C SER A 161 0.39 1.68 -38.17
N ALA A 162 -0.70 2.17 -37.56
CA ALA A 162 -1.59 1.37 -36.73
C ALA A 162 -2.29 0.22 -37.48
N LEU A 163 -2.35 0.26 -38.82
CA LEU A 163 -2.89 -0.83 -39.64
C LEU A 163 -1.88 -1.96 -39.89
N ASN A 164 -0.58 -1.67 -39.77
CA ASN A 164 0.50 -2.65 -39.94
C ASN A 164 1.48 -2.56 -38.76
N PRO A 165 1.01 -2.81 -37.52
CA PRO A 165 1.86 -2.73 -36.34
C PRO A 165 2.80 -3.93 -36.25
N TRP A 166 3.92 -3.76 -35.54
CA TRP A 166 4.72 -4.86 -35.04
C TRP A 166 3.93 -5.67 -34.00
N LYS A 167 4.35 -6.91 -33.74
CA LYS A 167 3.69 -7.79 -32.76
C LYS A 167 4.36 -7.74 -31.40
N SER A 168 5.69 -7.82 -31.37
CA SER A 168 6.45 -8.11 -30.13
C SER A 168 7.24 -6.92 -29.61
N ILE A 169 7.52 -6.94 -28.30
CA ILE A 169 8.52 -6.05 -27.71
C ILE A 169 9.93 -6.43 -28.20
N ALA A 170 10.20 -7.72 -28.47
CA ALA A 170 11.46 -8.14 -29.07
C ALA A 170 11.77 -7.40 -30.38
N LYS A 171 10.75 -7.16 -31.22
CA LYS A 171 10.91 -6.35 -32.43
C LYS A 171 11.24 -4.89 -32.10
N VAL A 172 10.55 -4.30 -31.12
CA VAL A 172 10.85 -2.95 -30.62
C VAL A 172 12.30 -2.85 -30.16
N ASN A 173 12.76 -3.79 -29.32
CA ASN A 173 14.11 -3.83 -28.77
C ASN A 173 15.20 -4.05 -29.85
N SER A 174 14.83 -4.57 -31.03
CA SER A 174 15.76 -4.74 -32.16
C SER A 174 16.02 -3.44 -32.93
N VAL A 175 15.19 -2.42 -32.72
CA VAL A 175 15.30 -1.12 -33.40
C VAL A 175 15.94 -0.13 -32.45
N ARG A 176 16.95 0.60 -32.94
CA ARG A 176 17.57 1.68 -32.19
C ARG A 176 16.89 3.01 -32.53
N LEU A 177 16.21 3.59 -31.55
CA LEU A 177 15.46 4.83 -31.71
C LEU A 177 16.36 6.06 -31.56
N ASN A 178 15.94 7.16 -32.18
CA ASN A 178 16.56 8.48 -32.16
C ASN A 178 15.67 9.49 -31.41
N PRO A 179 16.20 10.67 -31.01
CA PRO A 179 15.41 11.73 -30.41
C PRO A 179 14.11 12.04 -31.19
N ASP A 180 13.02 12.31 -30.47
CA ASP A 180 11.67 12.58 -31.00
C ASP A 180 10.96 11.41 -31.73
N GLU A 181 11.57 10.22 -31.80
CA GLU A 181 10.90 9.02 -32.28
C GLU A 181 10.05 8.36 -31.20
N CYS A 182 8.95 7.75 -31.65
CA CYS A 182 7.94 7.14 -30.79
C CYS A 182 7.75 5.66 -31.07
N VAL A 183 7.44 4.89 -30.02
CA VAL A 183 6.82 3.58 -30.11
C VAL A 183 5.50 3.60 -29.35
N LEU A 184 4.42 3.35 -30.06
CA LEU A 184 3.05 3.42 -29.58
C LEU A 184 2.49 2.00 -29.45
N PHE A 185 2.12 1.62 -28.24
CA PHE A 185 1.56 0.32 -27.90
C PHE A 185 0.03 0.38 -27.91
N LYS A 186 -0.61 -0.61 -28.52
CA LYS A 186 -2.08 -0.67 -28.62
C LYS A 186 -2.69 -0.84 -27.23
N ARG A 187 -3.62 0.03 -26.89
CA ARG A 187 -4.48 -0.12 -25.71
C ARG A 187 -5.27 -1.44 -25.78
N GLY A 188 -5.34 -2.15 -24.65
CA GLY A 188 -5.95 -3.48 -24.54
C GLY A 188 -5.00 -4.65 -24.82
N SER A 189 -3.85 -4.40 -25.46
CA SER A 189 -2.84 -5.42 -25.72
C SER A 189 -1.98 -5.74 -24.49
N ARG A 190 -1.40 -6.96 -24.48
CA ARG A 190 -0.59 -7.49 -23.37
C ARG A 190 0.68 -8.14 -23.89
N TRP A 191 1.81 -7.89 -23.24
CA TRP A 191 3.10 -8.50 -23.56
C TRP A 191 3.73 -9.13 -22.33
N ARG A 192 4.32 -10.33 -22.50
CA ARG A 192 5.12 -11.04 -21.48
C ARG A 192 6.61 -10.99 -21.83
N GLU A 193 7.10 -9.77 -22.02
CA GLU A 193 8.43 -9.44 -22.53
C GLU A 193 8.98 -8.23 -21.77
N THR A 194 10.29 -8.01 -21.79
CA THR A 194 10.92 -6.84 -21.19
C THR A 194 11.19 -5.79 -22.24
N LEU A 195 10.71 -4.57 -22.03
CA LEU A 195 11.06 -3.42 -22.87
C LEU A 195 12.48 -2.95 -22.52
N MET A 196 13.35 -2.84 -23.51
CA MET A 196 14.75 -2.44 -23.35
C MET A 196 15.03 -1.21 -24.21
N PRO A 197 14.82 0.01 -23.69
CA PRO A 197 15.27 1.22 -24.38
C PRO A 197 16.76 1.13 -24.67
N ASN A 198 17.15 1.30 -25.93
CA ASN A 198 18.51 1.06 -26.43
C ASN A 198 19.08 2.27 -27.23
N GLY A 199 18.34 3.38 -27.23
CA GLY A 199 18.71 4.65 -27.84
C GLY A 199 18.47 5.78 -26.86
N SER A 200 19.14 6.91 -27.05
CA SER A 200 19.01 8.09 -26.17
C SER A 200 18.38 9.25 -26.92
N GLY A 201 17.41 9.91 -26.27
CA GLY A 201 16.95 11.23 -26.66
C GLY A 201 17.94 12.33 -26.27
N THR A 202 17.49 13.57 -26.36
CA THR A 202 18.22 14.74 -25.83
C THR A 202 17.29 15.60 -24.98
N GLN A 203 17.82 16.58 -24.25
CA GLN A 203 17.01 17.49 -23.45
C GLN A 203 15.95 18.18 -24.31
N GLY A 204 14.67 18.04 -23.94
CA GLY A 204 13.54 18.57 -24.71
C GLY A 204 13.07 17.70 -25.87
N HIS A 205 13.86 16.70 -26.28
CA HIS A 205 13.60 15.81 -27.41
C HIS A 205 13.76 14.33 -27.00
N PRO A 206 12.85 13.81 -26.16
CA PRO A 206 12.98 12.45 -25.66
C PRO A 206 12.64 11.40 -26.73
N ILE A 207 13.09 10.17 -26.51
CA ILE A 207 12.46 8.99 -27.13
C ILE A 207 11.20 8.66 -26.34
N VAL A 208 10.08 8.40 -27.02
CA VAL A 208 8.78 8.23 -26.37
C VAL A 208 8.25 6.83 -26.55
N TYR A 209 7.91 6.18 -25.44
CA TYR A 209 7.10 4.96 -25.40
C TYR A 209 5.75 5.33 -24.79
N ALA A 210 4.67 5.13 -25.55
CA ALA A 210 3.32 5.56 -25.15
C ALA A 210 2.24 4.61 -25.69
N ALA A 211 0.97 4.96 -25.51
CA ALA A 211 -0.18 4.18 -25.96
C ALA A 211 -0.87 4.78 -27.20
N TYR A 212 -1.56 3.96 -27.99
CA TYR A 212 -2.54 4.39 -29.01
C TYR A 212 -3.85 3.60 -28.95
N GLY A 213 -4.92 4.17 -29.48
CA GLY A 213 -6.28 3.63 -29.39
C GLY A 213 -7.12 4.33 -28.31
N PRO A 214 -8.41 3.99 -28.20
CA PRO A 214 -9.33 4.63 -27.25
C PRO A 214 -9.00 4.22 -25.81
N GLU A 215 -9.09 5.18 -24.87
CA GLU A 215 -8.78 4.94 -23.44
C GLU A 215 -9.68 3.88 -22.79
N SER A 216 -10.89 3.68 -23.32
CA SER A 216 -11.83 2.65 -22.89
C SER A 216 -11.30 1.22 -23.04
N ASP A 217 -10.32 0.99 -23.93
CA ASP A 217 -9.70 -0.32 -24.14
C ASP A 217 -8.71 -0.69 -23.02
N GLY A 218 -8.45 0.22 -22.08
CA GLY A 218 -7.47 0.05 -21.02
C GLY A 218 -6.04 0.43 -21.44
N ARG A 219 -5.09 0.27 -20.52
CA ARG A 219 -3.67 0.55 -20.79
C ARG A 219 -3.04 -0.63 -21.54
N PRO A 220 -2.01 -0.40 -22.37
CA PRO A 220 -1.15 -1.49 -22.82
C PRO A 220 -0.44 -2.09 -21.60
N VAL A 221 -0.43 -3.42 -21.48
CA VAL A 221 0.07 -4.12 -20.28
C VAL A 221 1.39 -4.81 -20.57
N ILE A 222 2.41 -4.54 -19.76
CA ILE A 222 3.67 -5.29 -19.74
C ILE A 222 3.69 -6.15 -18.47
N LEU A 223 3.77 -7.46 -18.65
CA LEU A 223 3.79 -8.45 -17.58
C LEU A 223 5.18 -9.06 -17.46
N GLY A 224 5.78 -8.94 -16.27
CA GLY A 224 7.08 -9.54 -15.97
C GLY A 224 7.03 -11.03 -15.62
N SER A 225 5.87 -11.66 -15.80
CA SER A 225 5.59 -13.03 -15.39
C SER A 225 5.15 -13.92 -16.55
N VAL A 226 5.09 -15.23 -16.26
CA VAL A 226 4.41 -16.22 -17.08
C VAL A 226 3.10 -16.64 -16.42
N ASP A 227 2.08 -16.80 -17.25
CA ASP A 227 0.79 -17.35 -16.86
C ASP A 227 0.92 -18.86 -16.58
N LYS A 228 0.44 -19.29 -15.42
CA LYS A 228 0.33 -20.70 -15.03
C LYS A 228 -1.07 -21.08 -14.55
N THR A 229 -2.08 -20.30 -14.91
CA THR A 229 -3.49 -20.65 -14.75
C THR A 229 -3.86 -21.88 -15.59
N GLY A 230 -4.82 -22.66 -15.11
CA GLY A 230 -5.30 -23.86 -15.78
C GLY A 230 -4.78 -25.13 -15.12
N THR A 231 -5.69 -26.03 -14.77
CA THR A 231 -5.39 -27.27 -14.02
C THR A 231 -4.43 -28.21 -14.75
N SER A 232 -4.37 -28.14 -16.09
CA SER A 232 -3.42 -28.91 -16.92
C SER A 232 -1.97 -28.46 -16.79
N ASN A 233 -1.71 -27.26 -16.27
CA ASN A 233 -0.36 -26.74 -16.06
C ASN A 233 0.30 -27.26 -14.77
N TRP A 234 -0.43 -28.03 -13.96
CA TRP A 234 -0.02 -28.45 -12.62
C TRP A 234 -0.08 -29.97 -12.45
N ILE A 235 0.99 -30.52 -11.90
CA ILE A 235 1.15 -31.95 -11.64
C ILE A 235 1.26 -32.13 -10.12
N MET A 236 0.44 -33.00 -9.55
CA MET A 236 0.56 -33.39 -8.15
C MET A 236 1.72 -34.37 -8.01
N GLU A 237 2.74 -33.99 -7.23
CA GLU A 237 3.87 -34.89 -6.91
C GLU A 237 3.53 -35.76 -5.69
N ASN A 238 2.92 -35.16 -4.68
CA ASN A 238 2.48 -35.78 -3.43
C ASN A 238 1.18 -35.10 -2.96
N PRO A 239 0.43 -35.66 -1.99
CA PRO A 239 -0.73 -34.99 -1.42
C PRO A 239 -0.40 -33.54 -1.05
N ASN A 240 -1.17 -32.62 -1.62
CA ASN A 240 -1.05 -31.17 -1.49
C ASN A 240 0.23 -30.54 -2.05
N ILE A 241 1.18 -31.29 -2.59
CA ILE A 241 2.39 -30.73 -3.22
C ILE A 241 2.25 -30.83 -4.74
N TRP A 242 2.11 -29.67 -5.36
CA TRP A 242 1.96 -29.50 -6.79
C TRP A 242 3.19 -28.83 -7.37
N TYR A 243 3.48 -29.10 -8.65
CA TYR A 243 4.46 -28.31 -9.39
C TYR A 243 4.01 -27.99 -10.79
N THR A 244 4.55 -26.90 -11.33
CA THR A 244 4.49 -26.56 -12.74
C THR A 244 5.89 -26.56 -13.36
N GLN A 245 5.97 -26.63 -14.69
CA GLN A 245 7.20 -26.68 -15.46
C GLN A 245 7.33 -25.50 -16.42
N GLY A 246 8.51 -25.33 -17.02
CA GLY A 246 8.75 -24.28 -18.01
C GLY A 246 8.80 -22.89 -17.38
N VAL A 247 9.23 -22.82 -16.12
CA VAL A 247 9.54 -21.56 -15.44
C VAL A 247 11.03 -21.29 -15.62
N LYS A 248 11.38 -20.13 -16.17
CA LYS A 248 12.77 -19.71 -16.34
C LYS A 248 13.20 -18.93 -15.12
N TRP A 249 14.30 -19.38 -14.53
CA TRP A 249 14.88 -18.77 -13.35
C TRP A 249 16.20 -18.11 -13.74
N SER A 250 16.16 -16.81 -14.05
CA SER A 250 17.36 -15.98 -14.13
C SER A 250 17.70 -15.45 -12.76
N LEU A 251 18.99 -15.34 -12.44
CA LEU A 251 19.38 -14.57 -11.26
C LEU A 251 18.99 -13.11 -11.47
N ASP A 252 18.44 -12.49 -10.45
CA ASP A 252 18.21 -11.05 -10.36
C ASP A 252 19.54 -10.29 -10.26
N SER A 253 19.44 -8.97 -10.22
CA SER A 253 20.59 -8.05 -10.12
C SER A 253 21.41 -8.26 -8.84
N PHE A 254 20.88 -8.97 -7.84
CA PHE A 254 21.51 -9.30 -6.57
C PHE A 254 22.01 -10.76 -6.50
N GLY A 255 21.96 -11.49 -7.62
CA GLY A 255 22.41 -12.88 -7.68
C GLY A 255 21.48 -13.85 -6.93
N LYS A 256 20.21 -13.50 -6.75
CA LYS A 256 19.17 -14.38 -6.17
C LYS A 256 18.20 -14.82 -7.24
N TYR A 257 17.55 -15.97 -7.01
CA TYR A 257 16.50 -16.40 -7.91
C TYR A 257 15.22 -15.56 -7.68
N PRO A 258 14.41 -15.39 -8.74
CA PRO A 258 13.22 -14.55 -8.71
C PRO A 258 12.24 -15.00 -7.62
N GLY A 259 11.59 -14.03 -6.99
CA GLY A 259 10.90 -14.20 -5.71
C GLY A 259 9.37 -14.14 -5.75
N GLY A 260 8.77 -14.04 -6.94
CA GLY A 260 7.32 -13.85 -7.08
C GLY A 260 6.57 -15.06 -7.64
N LEU A 261 5.72 -15.67 -6.81
CA LEU A 261 4.56 -16.46 -7.27
C LEU A 261 3.31 -15.80 -6.74
N PHE A 262 2.36 -15.51 -7.63
CA PHE A 262 1.12 -14.82 -7.32
C PHE A 262 -0.09 -15.71 -7.61
N HIS A 263 -1.12 -15.59 -6.78
CA HIS A 263 -2.42 -16.21 -6.98
C HIS A 263 -3.53 -15.18 -6.74
N ASP A 264 -4.43 -15.00 -7.71
CA ASP A 264 -5.58 -14.07 -7.62
C ASP A 264 -5.21 -12.65 -7.12
N GLY A 265 -4.03 -12.14 -7.51
CA GLY A 265 -3.53 -10.83 -7.07
C GLY A 265 -2.88 -10.81 -5.67
N PHE A 266 -2.56 -11.97 -5.10
CA PHE A 266 -1.82 -12.11 -3.83
C PHE A 266 -0.50 -12.83 -4.05
N GLY A 267 0.58 -12.35 -3.43
CA GLY A 267 1.85 -13.07 -3.40
C GLY A 267 1.81 -14.29 -2.46
N SER A 268 2.46 -15.37 -2.89
CA SER A 268 2.65 -16.62 -2.15
C SER A 268 3.91 -16.59 -1.29
N ILE A 269 3.89 -17.31 -0.18
CA ILE A 269 4.98 -17.32 0.81
C ILE A 269 6.12 -18.23 0.33
N THR A 270 7.28 -17.66 0.05
CA THR A 270 8.47 -18.45 -0.33
C THR A 270 9.02 -19.23 0.86
N VAL A 271 9.40 -20.49 0.66
CA VAL A 271 10.12 -21.31 1.65
C VAL A 271 11.54 -21.64 1.17
N ALA A 272 12.45 -21.90 2.11
CA ALA A 272 13.88 -22.10 1.79
C ALA A 272 14.19 -23.42 1.06
N ALA A 273 13.35 -24.45 1.23
CA ALA A 273 13.53 -25.75 0.60
C ALA A 273 12.18 -26.44 0.38
N LYS A 274 12.11 -27.37 -0.59
CA LYS A 274 10.89 -28.13 -0.90
C LYS A 274 10.27 -28.82 0.32
N GLY A 275 11.11 -29.35 1.22
CA GLY A 275 10.66 -30.04 2.43
C GLY A 275 9.93 -29.15 3.45
N ASN A 276 9.98 -27.83 3.29
CA ASN A 276 9.32 -26.85 4.16
C ASN A 276 7.90 -26.48 3.69
N LEU A 277 7.41 -27.07 2.60
CA LEU A 277 6.06 -26.90 2.08
C LEU A 277 5.05 -27.65 2.96
N VAL A 278 4.33 -26.92 3.81
CA VAL A 278 3.42 -27.47 4.84
C VAL A 278 2.07 -26.77 4.96
N SER A 279 1.88 -25.59 4.35
CA SER A 279 0.61 -24.84 4.39
C SER A 279 0.26 -24.20 3.05
N ASN A 280 -1.04 -24.00 2.82
CA ASN A 280 -1.57 -23.45 1.57
C ASN A 280 -0.85 -22.15 1.17
N TRP A 281 -0.48 -22.07 -0.11
CA TRP A 281 0.25 -20.96 -0.74
C TRP A 281 1.67 -20.74 -0.24
N GLN A 282 2.26 -21.73 0.43
CA GLN A 282 3.71 -21.82 0.48
C GLN A 282 4.24 -22.33 -0.85
N TRP A 283 5.36 -21.80 -1.30
CA TRP A 283 5.96 -22.19 -2.57
C TRP A 283 7.49 -22.21 -2.51
N TRP A 284 8.09 -22.95 -3.43
CA TRP A 284 9.54 -23.09 -3.58
C TRP A 284 9.92 -23.15 -5.05
N ASN A 285 10.94 -22.39 -5.44
CA ASN A 285 11.49 -22.43 -6.79
C ASN A 285 12.52 -23.57 -6.92
N ASP A 286 12.47 -24.28 -8.04
CA ASP A 286 13.46 -25.32 -8.41
C ASP A 286 14.16 -24.91 -9.73
N PRO A 287 15.23 -24.11 -9.63
CA PRO A 287 16.00 -23.66 -10.78
C PRO A 287 16.57 -24.80 -11.62
N ALA A 288 17.05 -25.86 -10.98
CA ALA A 288 17.74 -26.96 -11.63
C ALA A 288 16.82 -27.71 -12.61
N ASN A 289 15.52 -27.78 -12.32
CA ASN A 289 14.53 -28.49 -13.13
C ASN A 289 13.53 -27.56 -13.83
N SER A 290 13.72 -26.23 -13.77
CA SER A 290 12.79 -25.24 -14.33
C SER A 290 11.34 -25.42 -13.81
N ARG A 291 11.22 -25.68 -12.50
CA ARG A 291 9.94 -25.94 -11.81
C ARG A 291 9.65 -24.91 -10.73
N ALA A 292 8.37 -24.74 -10.42
CA ALA A 292 7.89 -24.09 -9.21
C ALA A 292 6.99 -25.07 -8.46
N TYR A 293 7.23 -25.26 -7.17
CA TYR A 293 6.44 -26.11 -6.29
C TYR A 293 5.53 -25.26 -5.40
N VAL A 294 4.29 -25.70 -5.18
CA VAL A 294 3.31 -25.05 -4.31
C VAL A 294 2.66 -26.09 -3.41
N TYR A 295 2.47 -25.74 -2.14
CA TYR A 295 1.59 -26.49 -1.25
C TYR A 295 0.16 -25.93 -1.38
N LEU A 296 -0.80 -26.78 -1.76
CA LEU A 296 -2.22 -26.43 -1.81
C LEU A 296 -3.08 -27.70 -1.75
N ASP A 297 -4.15 -27.67 -0.96
CA ASP A 297 -5.09 -28.78 -0.78
C ASP A 297 -5.95 -29.13 -2.02
N HIS A 298 -5.81 -28.34 -3.09
CA HIS A 298 -6.40 -28.59 -4.40
C HIS A 298 -5.46 -28.11 -5.51
N ASN A 299 -5.81 -28.38 -6.77
CA ASN A 299 -4.96 -28.03 -7.92
C ASN A 299 -4.81 -26.50 -8.04
N PRO A 300 -3.59 -25.93 -7.99
CA PRO A 300 -3.38 -24.47 -8.06
C PRO A 300 -3.87 -23.83 -9.36
N GLY A 301 -3.94 -24.60 -10.45
CA GLY A 301 -4.42 -24.11 -11.73
C GLY A 301 -5.90 -23.74 -11.76
N SER A 302 -6.68 -23.94 -10.69
CA SER A 302 -8.02 -23.35 -10.54
C SER A 302 -7.99 -21.85 -10.24
N HIS A 303 -6.82 -21.27 -10.02
CA HIS A 303 -6.61 -19.85 -9.70
C HIS A 303 -5.94 -19.09 -10.83
N ALA A 304 -6.04 -17.76 -10.79
CA ALA A 304 -5.20 -16.89 -11.61
C ALA A 304 -3.75 -16.99 -11.09
N ILE A 305 -2.80 -17.57 -11.83
CA ILE A 305 -1.43 -17.76 -11.35
C ILE A 305 -0.43 -17.02 -12.25
N GLU A 306 0.37 -16.18 -11.63
CA GLU A 306 1.48 -15.48 -12.28
C GLU A 306 2.78 -15.86 -11.58
N ILE A 307 3.80 -16.26 -12.36
CA ILE A 307 5.13 -16.53 -11.83
C ILE A 307 6.10 -15.56 -12.48
N GLU A 308 6.67 -14.67 -11.69
CA GLU A 308 7.60 -13.65 -12.12
C GLU A 308 8.89 -14.26 -12.70
N GLN A 309 9.43 -13.63 -13.74
CA GLN A 309 10.66 -14.05 -14.41
C GLN A 309 11.55 -12.92 -14.93
N ARG A 310 11.08 -11.66 -14.92
CA ARG A 310 11.74 -10.55 -15.60
C ARG A 310 11.21 -9.18 -15.17
N ASN A 311 11.93 -8.15 -15.59
CA ASN A 311 11.53 -6.75 -15.49
C ASN A 311 10.45 -6.38 -16.50
N GLY A 312 9.64 -5.38 -16.17
CA GLY A 312 8.77 -4.73 -17.15
C GLY A 312 9.59 -3.93 -18.15
N VAL A 313 10.32 -2.92 -17.66
CA VAL A 313 11.29 -2.13 -18.41
C VAL A 313 12.66 -2.31 -17.77
N GLY A 314 13.62 -2.83 -18.51
CA GLY A 314 14.85 -3.38 -17.92
C GLY A 314 16.10 -2.53 -18.16
N TRP A 315 17.09 -2.75 -17.29
CA TRP A 315 18.32 -1.98 -17.11
C TRP A 315 18.85 -1.31 -18.37
N SER A 316 18.55 -0.02 -18.47
CA SER A 316 18.93 0.80 -19.61
C SER A 316 19.76 1.99 -19.18
N ALA A 317 20.86 2.21 -19.91
CA ALA A 317 21.68 3.42 -19.83
C ALA A 317 21.24 4.50 -20.83
N SER A 318 20.09 4.32 -21.46
CA SER A 318 19.51 5.34 -22.34
C SER A 318 19.24 6.62 -21.56
N ALA A 319 19.33 7.76 -22.25
CA ALA A 319 19.02 9.06 -21.68
C ALA A 319 17.80 9.67 -22.36
N HIS A 320 17.09 10.55 -21.66
CA HIS A 320 15.92 11.28 -22.17
C HIS A 320 14.87 10.34 -22.77
N VAL A 321 14.40 9.39 -21.96
CA VAL A 321 13.34 8.45 -22.31
C VAL A 321 12.05 8.85 -21.59
N LEU A 322 10.95 8.92 -22.32
CA LEU A 322 9.60 9.08 -21.79
C LEU A 322 8.86 7.75 -21.87
N ILE A 323 8.35 7.27 -20.73
CA ILE A 323 7.42 6.15 -20.66
C ILE A 323 6.10 6.65 -20.10
N ARG A 324 5.01 6.43 -20.82
CA ARG A 324 3.69 6.86 -20.38
C ARG A 324 2.55 5.95 -20.79
N ASP A 325 1.45 6.04 -20.03
CA ASP A 325 0.17 5.39 -20.32
C ASP A 325 0.17 3.86 -20.25
N PHE A 326 1.16 3.24 -19.61
CA PHE A 326 1.28 1.79 -19.43
C PHE A 326 0.68 1.28 -18.13
N GLU A 327 0.34 -0.02 -18.13
CA GLU A 327 0.24 -0.86 -16.95
C GLU A 327 1.45 -1.80 -16.92
N ILE A 328 2.13 -1.90 -15.78
CA ILE A 328 3.29 -2.78 -15.59
C ILE A 328 3.06 -3.60 -14.33
N ALA A 329 3.07 -4.93 -14.46
CA ALA A 329 2.73 -5.81 -13.34
C ALA A 329 3.48 -7.14 -13.31
N TYR A 330 3.48 -7.77 -12.13
CA TYR A 330 4.10 -9.08 -11.85
C TYR A 330 5.54 -9.17 -12.33
N ALA A 331 6.27 -8.06 -12.22
CA ALA A 331 7.65 -7.92 -12.66
C ALA A 331 8.60 -7.87 -11.47
N ASP A 332 9.85 -8.25 -11.71
CA ASP A 332 10.94 -8.08 -10.74
C ASP A 332 11.09 -6.60 -10.39
N PHE A 333 11.50 -5.82 -11.39
CA PHE A 333 11.39 -4.36 -11.40
C PHE A 333 10.34 -3.88 -12.40
N GLY A 334 9.57 -2.85 -12.03
CA GLY A 334 8.67 -2.18 -12.97
C GLY A 334 9.46 -1.44 -14.06
N VAL A 335 10.29 -0.48 -13.65
CA VAL A 335 11.26 0.24 -14.50
C VAL A 335 12.62 0.29 -13.82
N ALA A 336 13.63 -0.31 -14.43
CA ALA A 336 15.01 -0.32 -13.95
C ALA A 336 15.92 0.54 -14.85
N ILE A 337 16.56 1.56 -14.27
CA ILE A 337 17.39 2.54 -14.98
C ILE A 337 18.83 2.43 -14.47
N TRP A 338 19.78 2.24 -15.39
CA TRP A 338 21.20 2.13 -15.09
C TRP A 338 21.97 3.33 -15.64
N GLN A 339 22.30 4.31 -14.81
CA GLN A 339 23.06 5.52 -15.16
C GLN A 339 22.39 6.40 -16.25
N GLY A 340 21.13 6.14 -16.56
CA GLY A 340 20.35 6.91 -17.53
C GLY A 340 19.86 8.24 -16.94
N ALA A 341 20.14 9.35 -17.61
CA ALA A 341 19.68 10.68 -17.21
C ALA A 341 18.47 11.16 -18.03
N GLY A 342 17.66 12.04 -17.47
CA GLY A 342 16.52 12.66 -18.14
C GLY A 342 15.29 11.76 -18.35
N TRP A 343 15.15 10.68 -17.59
CA TRP A 343 13.97 9.81 -17.68
C TRP A 343 12.71 10.51 -17.18
N LEU A 344 11.61 10.34 -17.90
CA LEU A 344 10.28 10.80 -17.51
C LEU A 344 9.32 9.62 -17.50
N ILE A 345 8.72 9.35 -16.35
CA ILE A 345 7.73 8.29 -16.16
C ILE A 345 6.42 8.98 -15.79
N GLU A 346 5.42 8.89 -16.65
CA GLU A 346 4.19 9.68 -16.53
C GLU A 346 2.95 8.82 -16.73
N ASN A 347 1.97 8.95 -15.83
CA ASN A 347 0.69 8.25 -15.97
C ASN A 347 0.88 6.75 -16.21
N VAL A 348 1.70 6.09 -15.40
CA VAL A 348 1.90 4.64 -15.44
C VAL A 348 1.22 4.01 -14.22
N PHE A 349 0.60 2.85 -14.41
CA PHE A 349 0.07 2.04 -13.32
C PHE A 349 1.01 0.87 -13.04
N PHE A 350 1.63 0.88 -11.86
CA PHE A 350 2.47 -0.21 -11.38
C PHE A 350 1.70 -1.01 -10.35
N HIS A 351 1.63 -2.34 -10.52
CA HIS A 351 1.12 -3.18 -9.45
C HIS A 351 1.73 -4.58 -9.36
N ASP A 352 1.71 -5.15 -8.16
CA ASP A 352 2.24 -6.48 -7.87
C ASP A 352 3.70 -6.65 -8.28
N ILE A 353 4.53 -5.66 -7.94
CA ILE A 353 5.97 -5.65 -8.25
C ILE A 353 6.75 -6.39 -7.16
N VAL A 354 7.68 -7.27 -7.57
CA VAL A 354 8.43 -8.12 -6.64
C VAL A 354 9.45 -7.34 -5.83
N GLU A 355 10.19 -6.42 -6.47
CA GLU A 355 11.13 -5.53 -5.80
C GLU A 355 10.66 -4.07 -5.92
N ASP A 356 11.35 -3.26 -6.72
CA ASP A 356 11.08 -1.84 -6.87
C ASP A 356 10.22 -1.56 -8.10
N ALA A 357 9.17 -0.75 -7.96
CA ALA A 357 8.38 -0.34 -9.11
C ALA A 357 9.20 0.57 -10.05
N ILE A 358 10.00 1.48 -9.49
CA ILE A 358 11.01 2.25 -10.23
C ILE A 358 12.32 2.19 -9.45
N HIS A 359 13.37 1.66 -10.08
CA HIS A 359 14.72 1.67 -9.56
C HIS A 359 15.62 2.54 -10.44
N ALA A 360 15.97 3.72 -9.95
CA ALA A 360 16.93 4.60 -10.60
C ALA A 360 18.30 4.45 -9.95
N ASN A 361 19.20 3.73 -10.61
CA ASN A 361 20.58 3.55 -10.17
C ASN A 361 21.50 4.48 -10.97
N GLY A 362 22.02 5.53 -10.32
CA GLY A 362 22.90 6.50 -10.96
C GLY A 362 24.37 6.14 -10.86
N SER A 363 25.21 7.17 -10.76
CA SER A 363 26.67 7.07 -10.64
C SER A 363 27.11 7.56 -9.27
N ASN A 364 28.32 7.21 -8.83
CA ASN A 364 28.96 7.87 -7.69
C ASN A 364 30.18 8.68 -8.19
N PRO A 365 30.13 10.03 -8.23
CA PRO A 365 29.11 10.90 -7.64
C PRO A 365 27.79 10.94 -8.44
N PRO A 366 26.64 11.20 -7.78
CA PRO A 366 25.32 11.26 -8.42
C PRO A 366 25.20 12.37 -9.47
N SER A 367 24.67 12.03 -10.64
CA SER A 367 24.54 12.95 -11.79
C SER A 367 23.26 12.81 -12.61
N SER A 368 22.56 11.66 -12.51
CA SER A 368 21.45 11.32 -13.38
C SER A 368 20.12 11.91 -12.87
N ALA A 369 19.51 12.79 -13.65
CA ALA A 369 18.20 13.40 -13.34
C ALA A 369 17.01 12.58 -13.87
N GLY A 370 15.84 12.76 -13.27
CA GLY A 370 14.61 12.13 -13.75
C GLY A 370 13.36 12.72 -13.14
N SER A 371 12.20 12.26 -13.60
CA SER A 371 10.93 12.61 -13.00
C SER A 371 9.92 11.48 -13.10
N VAL A 372 9.14 11.32 -12.05
CA VAL A 372 7.96 10.47 -12.04
C VAL A 372 6.75 11.28 -11.60
N ARG A 373 5.69 11.24 -12.41
CA ARG A 373 4.48 12.01 -12.13
C ARG A 373 3.20 11.33 -12.53
N ASN A 374 2.12 11.72 -11.85
CA ASN A 374 0.75 11.29 -12.15
C ASN A 374 0.59 9.76 -12.27
N SER A 375 1.47 8.99 -11.62
CA SER A 375 1.49 7.53 -11.70
C SER A 375 0.85 6.91 -10.46
N VAL A 376 0.36 5.69 -10.61
CA VAL A 376 -0.30 4.92 -9.55
C VAL A 376 0.57 3.71 -9.22
N PHE A 377 0.79 3.47 -7.94
CA PHE A 377 1.59 2.38 -7.41
C PHE A 377 0.74 1.59 -6.42
N GLN A 378 0.56 0.31 -6.69
CA GLN A 378 -0.22 -0.59 -5.84
C GLN A 378 0.56 -1.87 -5.59
N ASP A 379 0.94 -2.14 -4.34
CA ASP A 379 1.63 -3.37 -3.95
C ASP A 379 2.98 -3.59 -4.65
N TRP A 380 4.06 -3.28 -3.94
CA TRP A 380 5.44 -3.53 -4.35
C TRP A 380 6.20 -4.23 -3.21
N ASN A 381 7.45 -4.64 -3.46
CA ASN A 381 8.27 -5.39 -2.52
C ASN A 381 7.65 -6.72 -2.06
N TRP A 382 7.11 -7.53 -2.99
CA TRP A 382 6.67 -8.89 -2.67
C TRP A 382 7.81 -9.82 -2.26
N LYS A 383 9.07 -9.52 -2.59
CA LYS A 383 10.24 -10.25 -2.11
C LYS A 383 10.39 -10.14 -0.58
N GLY A 384 10.17 -8.94 -0.02
CA GLY A 384 10.09 -8.70 1.41
C GLY A 384 8.84 -9.31 2.09
N HIS A 385 7.78 -9.61 1.33
CA HIS A 385 6.59 -10.31 1.83
C HIS A 385 6.89 -11.73 2.36
N ASN A 386 7.93 -12.35 1.81
CA ASN A 386 8.11 -13.80 1.85
C ASN A 386 8.92 -14.34 3.02
N ARG A 387 9.23 -13.53 4.04
CA ARG A 387 10.10 -13.95 5.15
C ARG A 387 9.34 -14.09 6.47
N LEU A 388 9.25 -15.32 6.97
CA LEU A 388 8.62 -15.65 8.26
C LEU A 388 9.48 -15.32 9.50
N VAL A 389 10.81 -15.20 9.35
CA VAL A 389 11.75 -14.94 10.46
C VAL A 389 12.73 -13.83 10.08
N PHE A 390 12.72 -12.74 10.85
CA PHE A 390 13.54 -11.56 10.63
C PHE A 390 14.63 -11.41 11.70
N ASP A 391 15.82 -10.98 11.28
CA ASP A 391 16.90 -10.58 12.18
C ASP A 391 17.06 -9.06 12.19
N TYR A 392 16.43 -8.40 13.17
CA TYR A 392 16.48 -6.95 13.39
C TYR A 392 17.90 -6.42 13.62
N ASN A 393 18.90 -7.27 13.87
CA ASN A 393 20.25 -6.85 14.21
C ASN A 393 21.21 -6.83 13.01
N ASN A 394 20.80 -7.30 11.83
CA ASN A 394 21.67 -7.43 10.67
C ASN A 394 21.06 -6.83 9.39
N TRP A 395 20.91 -5.50 9.39
CA TRP A 395 20.27 -4.73 8.31
C TRP A 395 20.93 -4.96 6.95
N GLY A 396 22.27 -4.98 6.89
CA GLY A 396 23.02 -5.21 5.65
C GLY A 396 22.81 -6.60 5.02
N ALA A 397 22.53 -7.63 5.83
CA ALA A 397 22.17 -8.95 5.31
C ALA A 397 20.73 -9.02 4.79
N ASN A 398 19.91 -8.01 5.10
CA ASN A 398 18.49 -7.97 4.79
C ASN A 398 18.12 -6.98 3.67
N GLU A 399 19.06 -6.13 3.21
CA GLU A 399 18.94 -5.26 2.02
C GLU A 399 18.29 -5.94 0.80
N PRO A 400 18.60 -7.21 0.45
CA PRO A 400 17.96 -7.88 -0.70
C PRO A 400 16.45 -8.17 -0.55
N TYR A 401 15.85 -7.79 0.59
CA TYR A 401 14.43 -7.96 0.90
C TYR A 401 13.73 -6.62 1.20
N MET A 402 14.46 -5.51 1.05
CA MET A 402 13.87 -4.17 1.01
C MET A 402 13.36 -3.90 -0.40
N GLY A 403 12.41 -2.99 -0.53
CA GLY A 403 11.90 -2.62 -1.84
C GLY A 403 10.94 -1.43 -1.80
N TYR A 404 10.89 -0.67 -2.87
CA TYR A 404 10.36 0.69 -2.89
C TYR A 404 9.51 0.94 -4.13
N ALA A 405 8.48 1.78 -4.03
CA ALA A 405 7.75 2.16 -5.24
C ALA A 405 8.62 3.08 -6.11
N VAL A 406 9.25 4.09 -5.52
CA VAL A 406 10.24 4.93 -6.20
C VAL A 406 11.54 4.92 -5.41
N HIS A 407 12.55 4.24 -5.96
CA HIS A 407 13.89 4.16 -5.41
C HIS A 407 14.86 5.03 -6.22
N ILE A 408 15.37 6.07 -5.60
CA ILE A 408 16.42 6.93 -6.15
C ILE A 408 17.73 6.58 -5.46
N PHE A 409 18.55 5.78 -6.14
CA PHE A 409 19.83 5.27 -5.66
C PHE A 409 20.98 5.91 -6.44
N GLN A 410 21.87 6.65 -5.78
CA GLN A 410 23.01 7.31 -6.45
C GLN A 410 22.64 8.21 -7.66
N SER A 411 21.38 8.66 -7.72
CA SER A 411 20.84 9.50 -8.79
C SER A 411 20.48 10.88 -8.22
N ASP A 412 20.42 11.92 -9.06
CA ASP A 412 20.36 13.31 -8.59
C ASP A 412 19.16 14.07 -9.19
N ASN A 413 18.75 15.18 -8.60
CA ASN A 413 17.81 16.15 -9.20
C ASN A 413 16.45 15.58 -9.65
N TRP A 414 15.97 14.51 -8.99
CA TRP A 414 14.68 13.92 -9.28
C TRP A 414 13.48 14.81 -8.89
N VAL A 415 12.39 14.70 -9.65
CA VAL A 415 11.08 15.28 -9.30
C VAL A 415 10.03 14.18 -9.21
N ILE A 416 9.45 14.04 -8.02
CA ILE A 416 8.44 13.01 -7.70
C ILE A 416 7.14 13.74 -7.36
N SER A 417 6.20 13.80 -8.31
CA SER A 417 5.05 14.70 -8.18
C SER A 417 3.70 14.10 -8.57
N GLY A 418 2.66 14.27 -7.75
CA GLY A 418 1.28 13.92 -8.15
C GLY A 418 1.00 12.42 -8.25
N ASN A 419 1.80 11.58 -7.60
CA ASN A 419 1.64 10.13 -7.64
C ASN A 419 0.74 9.62 -6.50
N SER A 420 0.12 8.45 -6.70
CA SER A 420 -0.66 7.75 -5.68
C SER A 420 -0.02 6.41 -5.34
N PHE A 421 0.13 6.13 -4.05
CA PHE A 421 0.74 4.91 -3.53
C PHE A 421 -0.21 4.23 -2.56
N SER A 422 -0.45 2.93 -2.76
CA SER A 422 -1.30 2.12 -1.90
C SER A 422 -0.71 0.73 -1.64
N MET A 423 -0.70 0.31 -0.38
CA MET A 423 -0.26 -1.03 0.04
C MET A 423 -1.49 -1.88 0.36
N LEU A 424 -2.17 -2.38 -0.66
CA LEU A 424 -3.44 -3.09 -0.49
C LEU A 424 -3.19 -4.50 0.02
N ASN A 425 -2.34 -5.31 -0.62
CA ASN A 425 -2.23 -6.74 -0.34
C ASN A 425 -0.97 -7.14 0.42
N VAL A 426 0.03 -6.26 0.49
CA VAL A 426 1.28 -6.51 1.23
C VAL A 426 1.02 -6.56 2.74
N ARG A 427 1.55 -7.58 3.44
CA ARG A 427 1.38 -7.80 4.90
C ARG A 427 2.70 -7.80 5.68
N THR A 428 3.84 -7.94 5.01
CA THR A 428 5.17 -7.74 5.58
C THR A 428 5.97 -6.88 4.61
N ALA A 429 6.71 -5.92 5.14
CA ALA A 429 7.06 -4.74 4.34
C ALA A 429 8.29 -4.04 4.94
N MET A 430 9.31 -4.83 5.30
CA MET A 430 10.54 -4.31 5.88
C MET A 430 11.18 -3.27 4.95
N ASP A 431 11.28 -2.05 5.47
CA ASP A 431 11.64 -0.80 4.80
C ASP A 431 10.95 -0.59 3.46
N SER A 432 9.76 -1.19 3.29
CA SER A 432 8.96 -0.96 2.10
C SER A 432 8.45 0.46 2.13
N SER A 433 9.03 1.28 1.25
CA SER A 433 8.79 2.72 1.24
C SER A 433 8.24 3.15 -0.09
N PRO A 434 7.12 3.90 -0.14
CA PRO A 434 6.63 4.49 -1.37
C PRO A 434 7.70 5.34 -2.07
N ILE A 435 8.46 6.13 -1.31
CA ILE A 435 9.52 6.97 -1.86
C ILE A 435 10.77 6.81 -1.01
N ALA A 436 11.88 6.45 -1.64
CA ALA A 436 13.17 6.29 -1.01
C ALA A 436 14.26 7.02 -1.81
N LEU A 437 14.97 7.92 -1.13
CA LEU A 437 16.27 8.43 -1.56
C LEU A 437 17.32 7.72 -0.71
N ASP A 438 18.20 6.96 -1.34
CA ASP A 438 19.18 6.14 -0.64
C ASP A 438 20.59 6.25 -1.24
N SER A 439 21.60 6.05 -0.39
CA SER A 439 23.01 5.84 -0.76
C SER A 439 23.54 6.86 -1.77
N GLY A 440 23.32 8.15 -1.53
CA GLY A 440 23.69 9.24 -2.42
C GLY A 440 22.55 9.76 -3.31
N GLY A 441 21.39 9.12 -3.30
CA GLY A 441 20.19 9.58 -4.00
C GLY A 441 19.76 10.98 -3.60
N HIS A 442 19.22 11.74 -4.55
CA HIS A 442 18.70 13.09 -4.33
C HIS A 442 17.50 13.38 -5.24
N ALA A 443 16.47 13.99 -4.64
CA ALA A 443 15.34 14.56 -5.34
C ALA A 443 15.21 16.03 -4.93
N LYS A 444 15.17 16.94 -5.91
CA LYS A 444 14.98 18.36 -5.64
C LYS A 444 13.57 18.67 -5.12
N LEU A 445 12.59 17.85 -5.51
CA LEU A 445 11.18 18.09 -5.19
C LEU A 445 10.38 16.79 -5.08
N ILE A 446 9.69 16.63 -3.95
CA ILE A 446 8.70 15.58 -3.70
C ILE A 446 7.39 16.26 -3.33
N GLU A 447 6.40 16.27 -4.23
CA GLU A 447 5.19 17.05 -4.02
C GLU A 447 3.87 16.44 -4.47
N ASN A 448 2.78 16.83 -3.80
CA ASN A 448 1.41 16.47 -4.19
C ASN A 448 1.19 14.96 -4.32
N ASN A 449 1.99 14.13 -3.65
CA ASN A 449 1.82 12.68 -3.66
C ASN A 449 0.84 12.26 -2.57
N THR A 450 0.10 11.18 -2.80
CA THR A 450 -0.78 10.54 -1.81
C THR A 450 -0.26 9.16 -1.48
N ILE A 451 -0.06 8.88 -0.20
CA ILE A 451 0.38 7.58 0.32
C ILE A 451 -0.70 7.06 1.26
N ASP A 452 -1.22 5.86 1.00
CA ASP A 452 -2.15 5.14 1.86
C ASP A 452 -1.57 3.78 2.26
N GLY A 453 -1.22 3.61 3.53
CA GLY A 453 -0.77 2.32 4.07
C GLY A 453 -1.90 1.31 4.29
N ASN A 454 -3.16 1.70 4.03
CA ASN A 454 -4.38 0.90 4.18
C ASN A 454 -4.64 0.37 5.61
N GLY A 455 -3.93 0.89 6.63
CA GLY A 455 -4.17 0.58 8.03
C GLY A 455 -3.91 -0.88 8.42
N ARG A 456 -3.29 -1.67 7.54
CA ARG A 456 -2.99 -3.08 7.81
C ARG A 456 -1.74 -3.17 8.68
N ILE A 457 -1.76 -4.00 9.73
CA ILE A 457 -0.54 -4.22 10.53
C ILE A 457 0.48 -4.95 9.66
N LEU A 458 1.51 -4.23 9.22
CA LEU A 458 2.63 -4.78 8.49
C LEU A 458 3.65 -5.32 9.50
N LYS A 459 4.12 -6.56 9.30
CA LYS A 459 5.30 -7.05 10.03
C LYS A 459 6.54 -6.44 9.37
N GLY A 460 7.21 -5.53 10.09
CA GLY A 460 8.37 -4.79 9.61
C GLY A 460 8.15 -3.27 9.65
N ALA A 461 9.24 -2.50 9.69
CA ALA A 461 9.17 -1.04 9.62
C ALA A 461 8.87 -0.63 8.18
N THR A 462 7.76 0.06 7.92
CA THR A 462 7.55 0.78 6.65
C THR A 462 7.91 2.24 6.84
N THR A 463 8.25 2.94 5.77
CA THR A 463 8.49 4.39 5.82
C THR A 463 7.76 5.06 4.67
N GLY A 464 7.04 6.16 4.91
CA GLY A 464 6.28 6.85 3.86
C GLY A 464 7.20 7.54 2.84
N ILE A 465 8.01 8.49 3.31
CA ILE A 465 9.02 9.17 2.50
C ILE A 465 10.35 9.08 3.24
N MET A 466 11.29 8.34 2.65
CA MET A 466 12.61 8.12 3.19
C MET A 466 13.64 9.01 2.49
N ILE A 467 14.30 9.87 3.27
CA ILE A 467 15.47 10.64 2.86
C ILE A 467 16.66 10.11 3.67
N TRP A 468 17.41 9.21 3.06
CA TRP A 468 18.49 8.47 3.71
C TRP A 468 19.82 8.67 3.00
N ALA A 469 20.88 8.94 3.75
CA ALA A 469 22.27 8.96 3.25
C ALA A 469 22.45 9.72 1.91
N THR A 470 21.74 10.84 1.72
CA THR A 470 21.75 11.55 0.44
C THR A 470 23.12 12.17 0.14
N LYS A 471 23.39 12.45 -1.13
CA LYS A 471 24.66 12.92 -1.71
C LYS A 471 25.58 13.70 -0.75
N ALA A 472 26.71 13.09 -0.36
CA ALA A 472 27.84 13.76 0.27
C ALA A 472 29.10 13.61 -0.58
N ALA A 473 29.39 14.63 -1.40
CA ALA A 473 30.74 14.88 -1.92
C ALA A 473 30.98 16.37 -2.20
N ASN A 474 29.99 17.14 -2.66
CA ASN A 474 30.06 18.62 -2.87
C ASN A 474 28.70 19.32 -3.11
N GLY A 475 27.55 18.63 -2.96
CA GLY A 475 26.24 19.19 -3.35
C GLY A 475 25.53 19.94 -2.23
N THR A 476 25.20 21.21 -2.41
CA THR A 476 24.36 22.01 -1.50
C THR A 476 22.90 22.08 -1.96
N ASP A 477 22.52 21.27 -2.94
CA ASP A 477 21.20 21.32 -3.55
C ASP A 477 20.12 20.97 -2.51
N PRO A 478 19.04 21.77 -2.43
CA PRO A 478 18.01 21.58 -1.43
C PRO A 478 17.02 20.49 -1.83
N ILE A 479 16.50 19.77 -0.82
CA ILE A 479 15.36 18.87 -0.96
C ILE A 479 14.12 19.57 -0.41
N THR A 480 13.05 19.61 -1.21
CA THR A 480 11.74 20.09 -0.75
C THR A 480 10.71 18.97 -0.78
N VAL A 481 10.12 18.65 0.37
CA VAL A 481 9.00 17.73 0.52
C VAL A 481 7.76 18.54 0.88
N ARG A 482 6.82 18.68 -0.06
CA ARG A 482 5.67 19.56 0.15
C ARG A 482 4.33 19.04 -0.33
N ASN A 483 3.26 19.43 0.34
CA ASN A 483 1.88 19.14 -0.07
C ASN A 483 1.58 17.63 -0.28
N ASN A 484 2.36 16.74 0.32
CA ASN A 484 2.08 15.30 0.27
C ASN A 484 1.06 14.95 1.35
N THR A 485 0.24 13.93 1.07
CA THR A 485 -0.70 13.34 2.04
C THR A 485 -0.27 11.92 2.34
N ILE A 486 -0.04 11.60 3.62
CA ILE A 486 0.29 10.25 4.09
C ILE A 486 -0.77 9.84 5.08
N LYS A 487 -1.43 8.69 4.85
CA LYS A 487 -2.47 8.20 5.75
C LYS A 487 -2.39 6.70 6.02
N ASN A 488 -2.93 6.31 7.18
CA ASN A 488 -3.11 4.92 7.62
C ASN A 488 -1.82 4.09 7.49
N LEU A 489 -0.67 4.70 7.77
CA LEU A 489 0.64 4.09 7.57
C LEU A 489 1.13 3.46 8.87
N PRO A 490 1.39 2.15 8.91
CA PRO A 490 1.84 1.47 10.12
C PRO A 490 3.20 1.91 10.64
N GLY A 491 4.14 2.15 9.73
CA GLY A 491 5.48 2.59 10.08
C GLY A 491 5.67 4.10 10.06
N LEU A 492 6.91 4.52 9.86
CA LEU A 492 7.36 5.90 9.91
C LEU A 492 6.73 6.73 8.80
N GLY A 493 6.48 8.02 9.06
CA GLY A 493 5.98 8.94 8.03
C GLY A 493 7.08 9.46 7.12
N ILE A 494 7.52 10.70 7.38
CA ILE A 494 8.63 11.34 6.66
C ILE A 494 9.87 11.25 7.52
N ILE A 495 10.96 10.69 7.00
CA ILE A 495 12.23 10.61 7.73
C ILE A 495 13.35 11.31 6.98
N VAL A 496 14.21 12.00 7.74
CA VAL A 496 15.49 12.53 7.29
C VAL A 496 16.55 11.96 8.21
N GLN A 497 17.40 11.09 7.68
CA GLN A 497 18.26 10.25 8.51
C GLN A 497 19.62 9.94 7.84
N ASP A 498 20.70 10.01 8.62
CA ASP A 498 22.06 9.64 8.17
C ASP A 498 22.85 8.77 9.16
N PHE A 499 22.30 8.51 10.36
CA PHE A 499 22.99 7.82 11.47
C PHE A 499 24.40 8.37 11.82
N GLY A 500 24.71 9.61 11.43
CA GLY A 500 26.04 10.19 11.59
C GLY A 500 27.11 9.68 10.62
N ASN A 501 26.76 8.80 9.67
CA ASN A 501 27.67 8.24 8.68
C ASN A 501 27.78 9.10 7.40
N TYR A 502 26.81 9.99 7.18
CA TYR A 502 26.76 10.91 6.05
C TYR A 502 26.51 12.32 6.56
N SER A 503 27.01 13.34 5.85
CA SER A 503 26.75 14.74 6.18
C SER A 503 25.83 15.35 5.12
N PHE A 504 24.62 15.72 5.52
CA PHE A 504 23.78 16.56 4.69
C PHE A 504 24.44 17.94 4.54
N GLN A 505 24.54 18.43 3.30
CA GLN A 505 25.16 19.73 2.98
C GLN A 505 24.13 20.74 2.46
N GLY A 506 23.08 20.26 1.77
CA GLY A 506 21.94 21.05 1.31
C GLY A 506 20.82 21.15 2.35
N ASN A 507 19.93 22.14 2.18
CA ASN A 507 18.79 22.31 3.08
C ASN A 507 17.70 21.28 2.79
N VAL A 508 17.05 20.76 3.84
CA VAL A 508 15.85 19.93 3.69
C VAL A 508 14.64 20.69 4.25
N THR A 509 13.65 20.93 3.40
CA THR A 509 12.39 21.57 3.79
C THR A 509 11.25 20.56 3.73
N ILE A 510 10.55 20.35 4.85
CA ILE A 510 9.33 19.56 4.94
C ILE A 510 8.18 20.52 5.23
N GLU A 511 7.39 20.85 4.22
CA GLU A 511 6.35 21.89 4.33
C GLU A 511 4.95 21.48 3.87
N SER A 512 3.91 21.93 4.58
CA SER A 512 2.52 21.82 4.12
C SER A 512 2.03 20.39 3.81
N ASN A 513 2.69 19.37 4.37
CA ASN A 513 2.28 17.97 4.26
C ASN A 513 1.17 17.67 5.28
N THR A 514 0.37 16.64 4.98
CA THR A 514 -0.72 16.16 5.82
C THR A 514 -0.48 14.70 6.17
N LEU A 515 -0.26 14.40 7.45
CA LEU A 515 -0.02 13.05 7.97
C LEU A 515 -1.18 12.67 8.89
N ILE A 516 -1.88 11.58 8.60
CA ILE A 516 -3.07 11.14 9.34
C ILE A 516 -2.95 9.65 9.69
N ASP A 517 -3.00 9.30 10.97
CA ASP A 517 -2.89 7.90 11.41
C ASP A 517 -1.63 7.22 10.84
N VAL A 518 -0.50 7.94 10.92
CA VAL A 518 0.84 7.47 10.57
C VAL A 518 1.54 6.97 11.83
N ALA A 519 2.50 6.06 11.69
CA ALA A 519 3.07 5.32 12.81
C ALA A 519 1.98 4.58 13.61
N ASN A 520 0.96 4.05 12.92
CA ASN A 520 -0.19 3.46 13.59
C ASN A 520 0.02 2.02 14.10
N ALA A 521 1.09 1.34 13.69
CA ALA A 521 1.51 0.11 14.35
C ALA A 521 2.10 0.43 15.72
N ASP A 522 1.78 -0.43 16.70
CA ASP A 522 2.34 -0.35 18.05
C ASP A 522 3.79 -0.88 18.09
N ALA A 523 4.67 -0.27 17.29
CA ALA A 523 6.09 -0.60 17.17
C ALA A 523 6.95 0.36 18.01
N LEU A 524 8.09 -0.15 18.49
CA LEU A 524 9.10 0.70 19.13
C LEU A 524 9.69 1.64 18.07
N ASP A 525 10.08 2.86 18.49
CA ASP A 525 10.75 3.83 17.63
C ASP A 525 9.90 4.29 16.42
N SER A 526 8.59 4.54 16.63
CA SER A 526 7.68 4.96 15.56
C SER A 526 7.39 6.48 15.63
N GLU A 527 7.63 7.19 14.52
CA GLU A 527 7.42 8.64 14.40
C GLU A 527 6.77 9.05 13.07
N MET A 528 5.96 10.10 13.13
CA MET A 528 5.31 10.64 11.93
C MET A 528 6.26 11.53 11.13
N ILE A 529 7.05 12.37 11.81
CA ILE A 529 8.22 13.03 11.22
C ILE A 529 9.44 12.74 12.09
N ARG A 530 10.45 12.14 11.48
CA ARG A 530 11.74 11.86 12.11
C ARG A 530 12.82 12.74 11.52
N ILE A 531 13.60 13.35 12.40
CA ILE A 531 14.84 14.03 12.07
C ILE A 531 15.95 13.41 12.90
N TRP A 532 16.90 12.78 12.23
CA TRP A 532 18.09 12.22 12.86
C TRP A 532 19.29 12.38 11.94
N THR A 533 19.87 13.58 11.98
CA THR A 533 20.92 13.99 11.05
C THR A 533 22.13 14.55 11.77
N ASN A 534 23.31 14.42 11.18
CA ASN A 534 24.55 15.07 11.60
C ASN A 534 24.99 16.09 10.53
N TYR A 535 24.40 17.30 10.56
CA TYR A 535 24.81 18.39 9.67
C TYR A 535 26.21 18.90 10.02
N GLY A 536 27.03 19.12 9.01
CA GLY A 536 28.32 19.79 9.14
C GLY A 536 28.19 21.32 9.30
N SER A 537 29.17 22.06 8.75
CA SER A 537 29.18 23.53 8.79
C SER A 537 28.07 24.19 7.94
N SER A 538 27.56 23.51 6.92
CA SER A 538 26.47 23.95 6.02
C SER A 538 25.17 23.15 6.19
N GLY A 539 24.06 23.65 5.64
CA GLY A 539 22.74 22.98 5.63
C GLY A 539 21.90 23.17 6.90
N SER A 540 20.59 23.01 6.77
CA SER A 540 19.62 23.02 7.87
C SER A 540 18.34 22.25 7.50
N ILE A 541 17.56 21.91 8.53
CA ILE A 541 16.23 21.33 8.36
C ILE A 541 15.16 22.35 8.75
N VAL A 542 14.15 22.51 7.90
CA VAL A 542 12.96 23.32 8.19
C VAL A 542 11.73 22.44 8.07
N VAL A 543 11.02 22.23 9.18
CA VAL A 543 9.72 21.55 9.21
C VAL A 543 8.66 22.60 9.48
N LYS A 544 7.82 22.92 8.49
CA LYS A 544 6.87 24.02 8.65
C LYS A 544 5.48 23.79 8.06
N ASN A 545 4.47 24.39 8.66
CA ASN A 545 3.09 24.36 8.13
C ASN A 545 2.50 22.96 7.91
N ASN A 546 3.05 21.90 8.53
CA ASN A 546 2.52 20.55 8.38
C ASN A 546 1.32 20.33 9.31
N VAL A 547 0.42 19.46 8.88
CA VAL A 547 -0.74 19.00 9.64
C VAL A 547 -0.52 17.54 9.98
N ILE A 548 -0.40 17.23 11.27
CA ILE A 548 -0.11 15.88 11.77
C ILE A 548 -1.21 15.48 12.74
N VAL A 549 -1.90 14.39 12.44
CA VAL A 549 -2.95 13.82 13.28
C VAL A 549 -2.60 12.36 13.54
N GLY A 550 -2.13 12.08 14.75
CA GLY A 550 -1.81 10.74 15.22
C GLY A 550 -3.04 9.89 15.52
N SER A 551 -2.80 8.67 16.00
CA SER A 551 -3.88 7.77 16.42
C SER A 551 -4.14 7.85 17.93
N PRO A 552 -5.40 7.89 18.39
CA PRO A 552 -5.72 8.03 19.81
C PRO A 552 -5.50 6.74 20.64
N THR A 553 -5.14 5.61 20.02
CA THR A 553 -5.24 4.27 20.64
C THR A 553 -3.91 3.54 20.84
N ALA A 554 -2.75 4.14 20.59
CA ALA A 554 -1.50 3.40 20.75
C ALA A 554 -1.10 3.13 22.21
N LEU A 555 -0.41 2.01 22.41
CA LEU A 555 0.11 1.61 23.71
C LEU A 555 1.54 2.14 23.90
N LYS A 556 2.34 2.24 22.84
CA LYS A 556 3.69 2.81 22.83
C LYS A 556 3.70 4.29 22.49
N THR A 557 4.72 4.99 22.97
CA THR A 557 4.92 6.42 22.75
C THR A 557 5.34 6.74 21.32
N ARG A 558 4.54 7.55 20.62
CA ARG A 558 4.78 8.02 19.26
C ARG A 558 4.74 9.54 19.16
N PRO A 559 5.91 10.16 18.96
CA PRO A 559 5.99 11.58 18.65
C PRO A 559 5.43 11.93 17.27
N ALA A 560 4.71 13.04 17.17
CA ALA A 560 4.37 13.63 15.87
C ALA A 560 5.63 14.14 15.17
N ILE A 561 6.49 14.87 15.87
CA ILE A 561 7.82 15.24 15.39
C ILE A 561 8.88 14.81 16.40
N LYS A 562 9.92 14.09 15.96
CA LYS A 562 11.08 13.78 16.77
C LYS A 562 12.39 14.24 16.14
N VAL A 563 13.19 14.94 16.93
CA VAL A 563 14.53 15.42 16.56
C VAL A 563 15.57 14.72 17.42
N ARG A 564 16.62 14.17 16.79
CA ARG A 564 17.73 13.49 17.46
C ARG A 564 19.07 13.95 16.88
N ASN A 565 20.04 14.25 17.74
CA ASN A 565 21.41 14.59 17.38
C ASN A 565 21.55 15.63 16.25
N SER A 566 20.60 16.56 16.12
CA SER A 566 20.50 17.44 14.93
C SER A 566 20.66 18.92 15.32
N PRO A 567 21.78 19.58 14.97
CA PRO A 567 22.15 20.89 15.51
C PRO A 567 21.58 22.12 14.75
N LYS A 568 20.77 21.95 13.71
CA LYS A 568 20.26 23.06 12.87
C LYS A 568 18.85 22.80 12.38
N VAL A 569 17.88 22.81 13.29
CA VAL A 569 16.48 22.48 12.98
C VAL A 569 15.55 23.64 13.31
N GLN A 570 14.67 23.99 12.37
CA GLN A 570 13.56 24.92 12.58
C GLN A 570 12.24 24.17 12.48
N ILE A 571 11.37 24.31 13.48
CA ILE A 571 10.04 23.72 13.53
C ILE A 571 9.03 24.87 13.64
N LEU A 572 8.35 25.18 12.55
CA LEU A 572 7.60 26.44 12.42
C LEU A 572 6.13 26.19 12.06
N ASN A 573 5.20 26.70 12.85
CA ASN A 573 3.77 26.73 12.50
C ASN A 573 3.19 25.36 12.14
N ASN A 574 3.61 24.27 12.79
CA ASN A 574 3.02 22.95 12.57
C ASN A 574 1.81 22.74 13.49
N LEU A 575 0.84 21.97 13.01
CA LEU A 575 -0.25 21.43 13.82
C LEU A 575 0.02 19.96 14.13
N MET A 576 -0.06 19.58 15.40
CA MET A 576 0.14 18.21 15.88
C MET A 576 -0.98 17.80 16.85
N MET A 577 -1.74 16.76 16.50
CA MET A 577 -2.91 16.36 17.28
C MET A 577 -2.97 14.86 17.47
N ASN A 578 -3.58 14.38 18.56
CA ASN A 578 -3.80 12.96 18.84
C ASN A 578 -2.54 12.09 18.73
N SER A 579 -1.38 12.70 18.99
CA SER A 579 -0.10 12.00 19.11
C SER A 579 0.24 11.79 20.57
N ASP A 580 1.11 10.84 20.87
CA ASP A 580 1.47 10.58 22.27
C ASP A 580 2.36 11.70 22.79
N ILE A 581 3.25 12.16 21.92
CA ILE A 581 4.08 13.34 22.15
C ILE A 581 3.93 14.27 20.94
N GLY A 582 3.60 15.54 21.16
CA GLY A 582 3.57 16.51 20.05
C GLY A 582 4.96 16.71 19.45
N LEU A 583 5.89 17.17 20.27
CA LEU A 583 7.29 17.39 19.88
C LEU A 583 8.23 16.70 20.87
N SER A 584 9.17 15.91 20.35
CA SER A 584 10.22 15.21 21.09
C SER A 584 11.60 15.64 20.60
N ILE A 585 12.46 16.11 21.51
CA ILE A 585 13.83 16.54 21.16
C ILE A 585 14.83 15.83 22.07
N ASN A 586 15.77 15.11 21.46
CA ASN A 586 16.82 14.37 22.16
C ASN A 586 18.16 15.13 22.18
N SER A 587 19.07 14.67 23.05
CA SER A 587 20.38 15.24 23.31
C SER A 587 21.16 15.60 22.04
N SER A 588 22.00 16.64 22.13
CA SER A 588 22.84 17.14 21.01
C SER A 588 22.07 17.73 19.83
N SER A 589 20.80 18.10 20.02
CA SER A 589 20.00 18.83 19.02
C SER A 589 19.89 20.31 19.39
N ASP A 590 19.83 21.17 18.38
CA ASP A 590 19.56 22.61 18.52
C ASP A 590 18.39 22.97 17.58
N VAL A 591 17.28 23.34 18.23
CA VAL A 591 15.96 23.48 17.61
C VAL A 591 15.40 24.86 17.91
N THR A 592 15.00 25.58 16.86
CA THR A 592 14.10 26.74 16.98
C THR A 592 12.67 26.28 16.70
N ALA A 593 11.81 26.32 17.72
CA ALA A 593 10.39 25.99 17.58
C ALA A 593 9.54 27.26 17.73
N ARG A 594 8.83 27.65 16.66
CA ARG A 594 7.99 28.85 16.68
C ARG A 594 6.59 28.62 16.14
N GLY A 595 5.59 29.16 16.83
CA GLY A 595 4.21 29.20 16.36
C GLY A 595 3.55 27.84 16.18
N ASN A 596 4.09 26.75 16.74
CA ASN A 596 3.51 25.42 16.61
C ASN A 596 2.32 25.25 17.56
N VAL A 597 1.39 24.38 17.17
CA VAL A 597 0.23 23.99 17.97
C VAL A 597 0.27 22.48 18.15
N ALA A 598 0.29 22.04 19.40
CA ALA A 598 0.05 20.65 19.73
C ALA A 598 -1.02 20.51 20.82
N THR A 599 -2.11 19.85 20.45
CA THR A 599 -3.31 19.70 21.31
C THR A 599 -3.75 18.25 21.33
N GLN A 600 -4.43 17.81 22.40
CA GLN A 600 -4.87 16.41 22.54
C GLN A 600 -3.69 15.42 22.48
N ASN A 601 -2.52 15.86 22.95
CA ASN A 601 -1.33 15.03 23.06
C ASN A 601 -1.07 14.70 24.52
N ARG A 602 -0.49 13.52 24.81
CA ARG A 602 -0.24 13.12 26.20
C ARG A 602 0.86 13.97 26.83
N SER A 603 1.90 14.32 26.08
CA SER A 603 3.03 15.13 26.56
C SER A 603 3.74 15.92 25.46
N TYR A 604 4.67 16.80 25.87
CA TYR A 604 5.84 17.19 25.08
C TYR A 604 7.11 16.80 25.86
N ALA A 605 8.23 16.56 25.19
CA ALA A 605 9.45 16.10 25.86
C ALA A 605 10.74 16.68 25.25
N VAL A 606 11.55 17.33 26.08
CA VAL A 606 12.93 17.74 25.77
C VAL A 606 13.85 17.00 26.73
N PHE A 607 14.82 16.26 26.20
CA PHE A 607 15.73 15.45 26.99
C PHE A 607 17.12 16.10 27.08
N ASN A 608 17.80 15.86 28.21
CA ASN A 608 19.11 16.41 28.64
C ASN A 608 20.06 16.86 27.50
N SER A 609 20.66 18.05 27.67
CA SER A 609 21.62 18.72 26.77
C SER A 609 21.12 19.17 25.38
N ALA A 610 19.84 18.98 25.04
CA ALA A 610 19.23 19.63 23.88
C ALA A 610 18.98 21.13 24.13
N VAL A 611 19.14 21.93 23.07
CA VAL A 611 18.79 23.36 23.07
C VAL A 611 17.47 23.55 22.33
N LEU A 612 16.52 24.21 22.97
CA LEU A 612 15.23 24.55 22.40
C LEU A 612 14.98 26.05 22.56
N HIS A 613 14.91 26.76 21.45
CA HIS A 613 14.49 28.15 21.38
C HIS A 613 13.00 28.21 21.05
N GLU A 614 12.15 28.48 22.05
CA GLU A 614 10.69 28.52 21.88
C GLU A 614 10.15 29.94 21.75
N GLU A 615 9.30 30.16 20.73
CA GLU A 615 8.54 31.40 20.57
C GLU A 615 7.09 31.11 20.17
N GLN A 616 6.12 31.68 20.90
CA GLN A 616 4.70 31.68 20.50
C GLN A 616 4.08 30.29 20.22
N ASN A 617 4.61 29.20 20.77
CA ASN A 617 4.00 27.86 20.64
C ASN A 617 2.74 27.71 21.53
N CYS A 618 1.97 26.65 21.29
CA CYS A 618 0.86 26.22 22.14
C CYS A 618 0.90 24.71 22.36
N TRP A 619 1.14 24.26 23.59
CA TRP A 619 1.23 22.85 23.97
C TRP A 619 0.15 22.53 25.02
N ASN A 620 -0.87 21.73 24.69
CA ASN A 620 -1.97 21.35 25.62
C ASN A 620 -1.84 19.90 26.13
N GLY A 621 -0.69 19.53 26.70
CA GLY A 621 -0.42 18.20 27.28
C GLY A 621 0.42 18.28 28.55
N THR A 622 0.33 17.28 29.43
CA THR A 622 1.07 17.25 30.71
C THR A 622 2.57 17.16 30.45
N ILE A 623 3.32 18.09 31.01
CA ILE A 623 4.78 18.17 30.94
C ILE A 623 5.36 17.10 31.86
N PHE A 624 6.02 16.07 31.31
CA PHE A 624 6.88 15.21 32.12
C PHE A 624 8.33 15.70 31.99
N GLY A 625 8.83 16.32 33.06
CA GLY A 625 10.17 16.93 33.15
C GLY A 625 10.38 17.84 34.37
N PHE A 626 9.32 18.30 35.04
CA PHE A 626 9.37 18.89 36.39
C PHE A 626 8.09 18.51 37.15
N ALA A 627 8.23 18.28 38.45
CA ALA A 627 7.20 17.77 39.35
C ALA A 627 6.00 18.74 39.53
N PRO A 628 4.83 18.21 39.94
CA PRO A 628 3.54 18.86 39.80
C PRO A 628 3.28 19.84 40.94
N ASN A 629 2.56 20.92 40.63
CA ASN A 629 1.49 21.39 41.49
C ASN A 629 0.53 22.27 40.68
N SER A 630 -0.74 22.13 41.03
CA SER A 630 -1.92 22.82 40.50
C SER A 630 -2.58 22.21 39.25
N THR A 631 -3.68 21.56 39.57
CA THR A 631 -4.86 21.25 38.77
C THR A 631 -5.24 22.35 37.78
N THR A 632 -5.22 22.05 36.49
CA THR A 632 -6.21 22.56 35.53
C THR A 632 -6.23 21.65 34.31
N VAL A 633 -7.26 20.83 34.23
CA VAL A 633 -7.63 20.08 33.02
C VAL A 633 -8.26 21.10 32.08
N LEU A 634 -7.59 21.44 30.98
CA LEU A 634 -8.22 22.11 29.83
C LEU A 634 -8.67 21.04 28.85
N GLU A 635 -9.79 20.40 29.18
CA GLU A 635 -10.70 19.91 28.14
C GLU A 635 -11.19 21.15 27.40
N ASN A 636 -10.82 21.29 26.12
CA ASN A 636 -11.30 22.39 25.29
C ASN A 636 -12.39 21.83 24.36
N PRO A 637 -13.67 21.81 24.80
CA PRO A 637 -14.78 21.40 23.94
C PRO A 637 -14.98 22.46 22.85
N GLY A 638 -14.91 22.05 21.58
CA GLY A 638 -15.25 22.92 20.44
C GLY A 638 -14.21 23.06 19.33
N MET A 639 -13.11 22.30 19.35
CA MET A 639 -12.20 22.25 18.21
C MET A 639 -12.78 21.39 17.09
N ILE A 640 -13.05 22.00 15.93
CA ILE A 640 -13.57 21.31 14.75
C ILE A 640 -12.44 21.27 13.71
N ILE A 641 -12.02 20.05 13.34
CA ILE A 641 -11.01 19.80 12.31
C ILE A 641 -11.73 19.43 11.02
N ASN A 642 -11.50 20.21 9.96
CA ASN A 642 -12.00 19.87 8.63
C ASN A 642 -10.81 19.45 7.74
N PHE A 643 -10.62 18.13 7.61
CA PHE A 643 -9.47 17.50 6.94
C PHE A 643 -9.41 17.80 5.44
N THR A 644 -10.58 17.92 4.82
CA THR A 644 -10.76 18.20 3.40
C THR A 644 -10.33 19.63 3.05
N ALA A 645 -10.30 20.50 4.04
CA ALA A 645 -10.07 21.93 3.95
C ALA A 645 -8.68 22.38 4.46
N LYS A 646 -7.90 21.51 5.13
CA LYS A 646 -6.72 21.92 5.90
C LYS A 646 -7.02 23.06 6.91
N SER A 647 -8.24 23.16 7.42
CA SER A 647 -8.63 24.18 8.42
C SER A 647 -8.92 23.59 9.79
N ILE A 648 -8.56 24.34 10.83
CA ILE A 648 -9.00 24.08 12.20
C ILE A 648 -9.75 25.31 12.69
N SER A 649 -10.94 25.11 13.23
CA SER A 649 -11.63 26.15 14.00
C SER A 649 -11.27 25.99 15.48
N MET A 650 -10.77 27.06 16.09
CA MET A 650 -10.53 27.14 17.52
C MET A 650 -11.42 28.23 18.13
N PRO A 651 -11.97 28.03 19.35
CA PRO A 651 -12.65 29.10 20.07
C PRO A 651 -11.73 30.32 20.20
N ALA A 652 -12.27 31.53 20.03
CA ALA A 652 -11.48 32.78 20.13
C ALA A 652 -10.79 32.95 21.49
N ALA A 653 -11.32 32.30 22.54
CA ALA A 653 -10.73 32.27 23.88
C ALA A 653 -9.61 31.22 24.05
N SER A 654 -9.33 30.40 23.03
CA SER A 654 -8.27 29.40 23.10
C SER A 654 -6.89 30.07 23.13
N PRO A 655 -5.98 29.67 24.05
CA PRO A 655 -4.59 30.16 24.06
C PRO A 655 -3.79 29.74 22.81
N CYS A 656 -4.35 28.85 22.00
CA CYS A 656 -3.80 28.43 20.71
C CYS A 656 -4.36 29.22 19.50
N ALA A 657 -5.34 30.12 19.70
CA ALA A 657 -5.92 30.90 18.61
C ALA A 657 -4.87 31.79 17.92
N GLY A 658 -4.81 31.74 16.58
CA GLY A 658 -3.83 32.51 15.77
C GLY A 658 -2.42 31.93 15.71
N LYS A 659 -2.20 30.72 16.26
CA LYS A 659 -0.94 29.97 16.18
C LYS A 659 -1.12 28.75 15.24
N GLY A 660 -0.01 28.21 14.73
CA GLY A 660 -0.01 27.08 13.78
C GLY A 660 -0.09 27.55 12.32
N PRO A 661 -0.36 26.65 11.35
CA PRO A 661 -0.45 27.00 9.92
C PRO A 661 -1.65 27.88 9.54
N ILE A 662 -2.26 28.62 10.48
CA ILE A 662 -3.59 29.21 10.32
C ILE A 662 -3.54 30.73 10.54
N PRO A 663 -3.66 31.52 9.46
CA PRO A 663 -4.00 32.94 9.58
C PRO A 663 -5.42 33.12 10.13
N ALA A 664 -5.64 34.18 10.91
CA ALA A 664 -6.95 34.55 11.43
C ALA A 664 -7.98 34.72 10.29
N GLY A 665 -9.17 34.12 10.44
CA GLY A 665 -10.27 34.25 9.49
C GLY A 665 -10.30 33.23 8.33
N THR A 666 -9.40 32.25 8.33
CA THR A 666 -9.31 31.30 7.21
C THR A 666 -10.30 30.15 7.37
N THR A 667 -11.42 30.24 6.65
CA THR A 667 -12.35 29.13 6.42
C THR A 667 -11.93 28.45 5.13
N PHE A 668 -11.56 27.18 5.21
CA PHE A 668 -11.41 26.36 4.02
C PHE A 668 -12.58 25.36 4.03
N SER A 669 -13.16 25.09 2.87
CA SER A 669 -14.38 24.30 2.72
C SER A 669 -14.12 23.13 1.78
N TRP A 670 -14.42 21.90 2.20
CA TRP A 670 -14.59 20.77 1.30
C TRP A 670 -15.52 19.72 1.93
N ASN A 671 -16.50 19.27 1.13
CA ASN A 671 -17.75 18.56 1.50
C ASN A 671 -17.58 17.16 2.08
#